data_AF-A0A3E2HE22-F1
#
_entry.id   AF-A0A3E2HE22-F1
#
_cell.length_a   1.000
_cell.length_b   1.000
_cell.length_c   1.000
_cell.angle_alpha   90.00
_cell.angle_beta   90.00
_cell.angle_gamma   90.00
#
_symmetry.space_group_name_H-M   'P 1'
#
loop_
_entity.id
_entity.type
_entity.pdbx_description
1 polymer ?
#
loop_
_entity_poly.entity_id
_entity_poly.type
_entity_poly.pdbx_seq_one_letter_code
_entity_poly.pdbx_strand_id
1 'polypeptide(L)'
;MKSVAVFILAGGFTLTAASQFHPFPSRLLGRQSTAYNGTNNVSAPALFPLSTDDYFSFYFTEILALANGGGSATSEVLRAVSQILPGDYESVYNEFNYLADAIHDVARSVNVTKNPVSAREAYFRASSYYRAAEFFLHGNISDPRIYTLWDSVLTDFDIAISLLDIPGERVNVSAMSENGTKFTVPITFYKAHNDCTKAPTLLVGNGYDAAQEDSYHYIGLGALSRGWNVATYEGPPPAHGPPPAATGLYSGLVERRNSSSVVPHLARRCGLFTHCLNGNILRRLAGAAGREQGAPSRGQPSMIDSFIEGNVTAFDTLWNELEVLPSVPTDLRWLIAQSKWSFNTNSPSDWLTQLNQFALTPDVAKAINVPVFLAKAQNDTLTLTQPEQAEAVFTQAGKNTTFHEFTTVLGAGEHCSLGAEPQLAQVIFDWLYVVGVGPGIRLEGQPIASQKAVVFRGTACYRGRRNKSTDWEYVVKFAWPSDKRQREGRLLKLATERRVTGIAQWFHHEQISIDGSLDTIASLQNERNAEQNAEQNVKEDESHKSDVLSIQEPDLDTAQPLHAYKSVIELLEVFRDVIAGHRSLLEDGKILHREISENNIIITKPAAEGGPKRRLIDLDLTKELDSTPSGASHRTGTIQFMSIRSLNRIYFTLRILIDITMAFRLSGILWASLVISTSAVVFDQTIDLSLLGPIYLPAANRNFQAWDDAKTQAAAALNKIIQTGNSTYGPLDNKGTSFSTSVFDLICNEPLFDFHFEAPELIGSYTKGKLTDNTVYRTGSLGKLLVMYAWMVDIGDSIFTDPITKYISKLDDASYSYENPLLQTKWGEVTIGSLASQISGIGRDVSIGDIALEESMLDDILSGFPPLPNDTIINCSAMGHNPPAQDHVSNMLPTNDPQAKFEPRELLAEVISHPPVFPSYTSPTYSNMAYILLGFAYENITGKSINQGQLDFAQILGMNSTTPTPPGDNVDAIIPRNNTYAQWNYDGGIQDPAGGQFTSTKDLITWGQVILTNKLISPVMTRRWMKPITFTSQWEAAVGAPWEIYRLPIPVNTIVNTSRLLDSYCKSRDIGRYSTFFCLIPDYNIGITVMAAGDNPHPQVQPIRGTLVDIFYNAAEAASKHQAKNAFTGTFKSTNLNSSITLAVDGGPGIVIKQWISNGTDFLTSQLYAAYDDFRLYPTELKIQGFDSLTYYKFHMEALAQNGIPYGGDPWDGSNDYWFQLDSTSYNVLSPDAFVVGFDQDGMVQKLASQALRTAMVRST
;
A
#
# COMPACT_ATOMS: atom_id res chain seq x y z
N MET A 1 14.89 13.95 44.55
CA MET A 1 14.47 14.07 43.14
C MET A 1 14.18 12.67 42.62
N LYS A 2 13.00 12.39 42.04
CA LYS A 2 12.70 11.13 41.35
C LYS A 2 11.79 11.44 40.16
N SER A 3 12.23 11.05 38.97
CA SER A 3 11.64 11.35 37.65
C SER A 3 11.58 12.83 37.29
N VAL A 4 12.63 13.28 36.59
CA VAL A 4 12.61 14.42 35.67
C VAL A 4 12.98 13.85 34.29
N ALA A 5 12.43 14.39 33.20
CA ALA A 5 12.85 14.10 31.83
C ALA A 5 13.33 15.39 31.17
N VAL A 6 14.33 15.32 30.27
CA VAL A 6 14.83 16.49 29.54
C VAL A 6 14.67 16.23 28.05
N PHE A 7 14.10 17.18 27.36
CA PHE A 7 13.83 17.18 25.93
C PHE A 7 14.64 18.32 25.32
N ILE A 8 15.39 18.03 24.26
CA ILE A 8 16.22 19.00 23.56
C ILE A 8 15.91 18.87 22.07
N LEU A 9 15.14 19.81 21.51
CA LEU A 9 15.22 20.05 20.06
C LEU A 9 16.64 20.58 19.82
N ALA A 10 17.43 19.90 19.00
CA ALA A 10 18.89 19.94 19.13
C ALA A 10 19.53 21.20 18.52
N GLY A 11 19.48 22.30 19.29
CA GLY A 11 20.35 23.46 19.14
C GLY A 11 21.61 23.34 19.99
N GLY A 12 22.52 22.45 19.59
CA GLY A 12 23.77 22.20 20.29
C GLY A 12 24.93 22.98 19.68
N PHE A 13 25.48 23.96 20.40
CA PHE A 13 26.73 24.60 19.97
C PHE A 13 27.88 23.58 19.98
N THR A 14 28.67 23.54 18.91
CA THR A 14 29.88 22.72 18.82
C THR A 14 31.01 23.51 18.17
N LEU A 15 31.71 24.31 18.97
CA LEU A 15 32.98 24.92 18.58
C LEU A 15 34.12 23.90 18.79
N THR A 16 34.25 22.96 17.85
CA THR A 16 35.51 22.23 17.70
C THR A 16 36.58 23.18 17.19
N ALA A 17 37.63 23.38 17.99
CA ALA A 17 38.71 24.33 17.74
C ALA A 17 39.38 24.13 16.36
N ALA A 18 39.91 25.22 15.81
CA ALA A 18 40.50 25.33 14.47
C ALA A 18 41.82 24.56 14.23
N SER A 19 42.05 23.43 14.93
CA SER A 19 43.31 22.67 14.90
C SER A 19 43.28 21.38 14.06
N GLN A 20 42.31 21.24 13.14
CA GLN A 20 42.26 20.12 12.18
C GLN A 20 42.32 20.57 10.70
N PHE A 21 43.12 21.60 10.40
CA PHE A 21 43.68 21.78 9.06
C PHE A 21 45.01 21.02 8.94
N HIS A 22 44.93 19.71 8.74
CA HIS A 22 46.04 18.91 8.21
C HIS A 22 45.55 17.98 7.10
N PRO A 23 46.35 17.77 6.02
CA PRO A 23 45.85 17.22 4.77
C PRO A 23 45.66 15.70 4.86
N PHE A 24 44.41 15.25 4.88
CA PHE A 24 44.10 13.86 4.57
C PHE A 24 44.32 13.57 3.07
N PRO A 25 44.84 12.38 2.71
CA PRO A 25 45.10 12.02 1.33
C PRO A 25 43.80 11.90 0.51
N SER A 26 43.91 12.11 -0.80
CA SER A 26 42.82 12.28 -1.77
C SER A 26 41.97 11.03 -2.05
N ARG A 27 41.28 10.53 -1.03
CA ARG A 27 40.20 9.53 -1.10
C ARG A 27 39.09 9.90 -0.11
N LEU A 28 38.33 10.96 -0.41
CA LEU A 28 36.94 11.22 0.04
C LEU A 28 36.37 12.57 -0.45
N LEU A 29 36.94 13.16 -1.51
CA LEU A 29 36.31 14.25 -2.27
C LEU A 29 36.20 13.82 -3.74
N GLY A 30 34.99 13.40 -4.11
CA GLY A 30 34.71 12.78 -5.41
C GLY A 30 33.22 12.67 -5.76
N ARG A 31 32.37 13.50 -5.14
CA ARG A 31 30.98 13.78 -5.59
C ARG A 31 30.46 15.08 -4.98
N GLN A 32 31.18 16.18 -5.20
CA GLN A 32 30.47 17.44 -5.50
C GLN A 32 30.24 17.49 -7.01
N SER A 33 29.11 18.04 -7.40
CA SER A 33 28.65 18.14 -8.79
C SER A 33 29.59 18.96 -9.67
N THR A 34 29.82 18.50 -10.90
CA THR A 34 30.22 19.38 -12.00
C THR A 34 29.21 19.29 -13.14
N ALA A 35 28.55 20.42 -13.40
CA ALA A 35 27.87 20.77 -14.64
C ALA A 35 26.83 19.79 -15.20
N TYR A 36 25.63 19.77 -14.60
CA TYR A 36 24.42 19.74 -15.44
C TYR A 36 24.15 21.17 -15.95
N ASN A 37 24.92 21.60 -16.95
CA ASN A 37 24.68 22.87 -17.63
C ASN A 37 23.51 22.68 -18.61
N GLY A 38 22.29 22.80 -18.09
CA GLY A 38 21.06 22.44 -18.81
C GLY A 38 19.79 22.94 -18.12
N THR A 39 19.78 24.23 -17.74
CA THR A 39 18.62 25.03 -17.30
C THR A 39 17.77 24.55 -16.10
N ASN A 40 17.87 25.32 -15.01
CA ASN A 40 16.82 25.62 -14.03
C ASN A 40 16.02 24.45 -13.41
N ASN A 41 16.57 23.88 -12.33
CA ASN A 41 15.75 23.32 -11.25
C ASN A 41 16.20 23.92 -9.92
N VAL A 42 15.47 24.95 -9.46
CA VAL A 42 15.47 25.33 -8.05
C VAL A 42 14.63 24.28 -7.33
N SER A 43 15.15 23.68 -6.26
CA SER A 43 14.36 22.78 -5.40
C SER A 43 13.17 23.55 -4.85
N ALA A 44 11.96 23.15 -5.24
CA ALA A 44 10.74 23.80 -4.74
C ALA A 44 10.72 23.74 -3.20
N PRO A 45 10.40 24.85 -2.51
CA PRO A 45 10.28 24.83 -1.06
C PRO A 45 9.16 23.87 -0.64
N ALA A 46 9.37 23.19 0.49
CA ALA A 46 8.46 22.16 0.99
C ALA A 46 7.13 22.72 1.55
N LEU A 47 7.13 24.00 1.94
CA LEU A 47 5.92 24.79 2.20
C LEU A 47 5.79 25.89 1.14
N PHE A 48 4.56 26.36 0.93
CA PHE A 48 4.26 27.41 -0.05
C PHE A 48 4.97 28.73 0.34
N PRO A 49 5.75 29.35 -0.57
CA PRO A 49 6.54 30.52 -0.22
C PRO A 49 5.64 31.75 -0.03
N LEU A 50 5.74 32.39 1.14
CA LEU A 50 4.96 33.58 1.53
C LEU A 50 5.62 34.90 1.11
N SER A 51 6.85 34.85 0.62
CA SER A 51 7.60 35.99 0.07
C SER A 51 8.57 35.51 -1.00
N THR A 52 9.03 36.41 -1.87
CA THR A 52 10.17 36.15 -2.78
C THR A 52 11.53 36.40 -2.12
N ASP A 53 11.54 36.85 -0.86
CA ASP A 53 12.70 36.79 0.02
C ASP A 53 12.59 35.53 0.89
N ASP A 54 13.57 34.63 0.77
CA ASP A 54 13.55 33.31 1.41
C ASP A 54 13.45 33.39 2.95
N TYR A 55 14.08 34.40 3.56
CA TYR A 55 14.08 34.54 5.02
C TYR A 55 12.77 35.14 5.53
N PHE A 56 12.21 36.12 4.82
CA PHE A 56 10.85 36.59 5.08
C PHE A 56 9.83 35.47 4.90
N SER A 57 9.97 34.62 3.87
CA SER A 57 9.08 33.47 3.67
C SER A 57 9.14 32.48 4.85
N PHE A 58 10.35 32.19 5.35
CA PHE A 58 10.53 31.37 6.56
C PHE A 58 9.87 32.03 7.78
N TYR A 59 10.18 33.30 8.05
CA TYR A 59 9.66 34.03 9.20
C TYR A 59 8.14 34.20 9.20
N PHE A 60 7.53 34.47 8.05
CA PHE A 60 6.07 34.54 7.93
C PHE A 60 5.40 33.19 8.12
N THR A 61 6.11 32.09 7.85
CA THR A 61 5.62 30.73 8.14
C THR A 61 5.59 30.50 9.66
N GLU A 62 6.56 31.03 10.42
CA GLU A 62 6.56 31.00 11.88
C GLU A 62 5.33 31.75 12.46
N ILE A 63 5.08 32.98 12.00
CA ILE A 63 3.90 33.75 12.44
C ILE A 63 2.59 33.08 12.01
N LEU A 64 2.54 32.46 10.83
CA LEU A 64 1.39 31.69 10.36
C LEU A 64 1.15 30.43 11.21
N ALA A 65 2.21 29.74 11.64
CA ALA A 65 2.13 28.51 12.43
C ALA A 65 1.48 28.73 13.80
N LEU A 66 1.63 29.92 14.41
CA LEU A 66 0.94 30.29 15.65
C LEU A 66 -0.59 30.17 15.57
N ALA A 67 -1.20 30.15 14.37
CA ALA A 67 -2.62 29.91 14.17
C ALA A 67 -3.08 28.54 14.71
N ASN A 68 -2.21 27.53 14.67
CA ASN A 68 -2.47 26.21 15.25
C ASN A 68 -2.69 26.25 16.77
N GLY A 69 -2.15 27.28 17.45
CA GLY A 69 -2.33 27.55 18.87
C GLY A 69 -3.24 28.75 19.18
N GLY A 70 -3.90 29.34 18.18
CA GLY A 70 -4.72 30.54 18.33
C GLY A 70 -3.96 31.87 18.52
N GLY A 71 -2.63 31.87 18.31
CA GLY A 71 -1.78 33.06 18.39
C GLY A 71 -1.78 33.92 17.12
N SER A 72 -2.27 33.40 16.00
CA SER A 72 -2.53 34.19 14.78
C SER A 72 -3.74 33.65 14.03
N ALA A 73 -4.10 34.26 12.89
CA ALA A 73 -5.11 33.73 12.00
C ALA A 73 -4.64 33.76 10.54
N THR A 74 -4.85 32.66 9.82
CA THR A 74 -4.33 32.43 8.46
C THR A 74 -4.57 33.61 7.52
N SER A 75 -5.82 34.08 7.41
CA SER A 75 -6.16 35.17 6.48
C SER A 75 -5.64 36.54 6.92
N GLU A 76 -5.45 36.77 8.23
CA GLU A 76 -4.88 38.02 8.76
C GLU A 76 -3.39 38.11 8.40
N VAL A 77 -2.64 37.01 8.56
CA VAL A 77 -1.23 36.89 8.17
C VAL A 77 -1.08 36.96 6.64
N LEU A 78 -1.83 36.15 5.88
CA LEU A 78 -1.77 36.15 4.41
C LEU A 78 -2.08 37.53 3.81
N ARG A 79 -2.99 38.31 4.44
CA ARG A 79 -3.22 39.71 4.06
C ARG A 79 -1.99 40.57 4.35
N ALA A 80 -1.43 40.53 5.56
CA ALA A 80 -0.28 41.35 5.93
C ALA A 80 0.92 41.11 5.01
N VAL A 81 1.32 39.85 4.82
CA VAL A 81 2.50 39.49 4.02
C VAL A 81 2.36 39.87 2.55
N SER A 82 1.13 39.94 2.01
CA SER A 82 0.88 40.41 0.65
C SER A 82 1.18 41.91 0.42
N GLN A 83 1.35 42.69 1.49
CA GLN A 83 1.66 44.12 1.44
C GLN A 83 3.14 44.42 1.78
N ILE A 84 3.87 43.43 2.32
CA ILE A 84 5.27 43.57 2.74
C ILE A 84 6.19 43.51 1.52
N LEU A 85 7.19 44.40 1.48
CA LEU A 85 8.19 44.45 0.41
C LEU A 85 9.34 43.48 0.73
N PRO A 86 9.71 42.56 -0.19
CA PRO A 86 10.79 41.60 0.04
C PRO A 86 12.11 42.27 0.44
N GLY A 87 12.68 41.86 1.59
CA GLY A 87 13.96 42.34 2.11
C GLY A 87 13.94 43.70 2.84
N ASP A 88 12.78 44.34 2.98
CA ASP A 88 12.59 45.63 3.66
C ASP A 88 11.96 45.46 5.05
N TYR A 89 12.79 45.61 6.09
CA TYR A 89 12.39 45.49 7.50
C TYR A 89 11.35 46.52 7.94
N GLU A 90 11.35 47.74 7.37
CA GLU A 90 10.36 48.76 7.74
C GLU A 90 8.97 48.39 7.21
N SER A 91 8.88 47.75 6.04
CA SER A 91 7.59 47.27 5.53
C SER A 91 6.99 46.15 6.41
N VAL A 92 7.82 45.31 7.04
CA VAL A 92 7.39 44.32 8.04
C VAL A 92 6.83 45.01 9.28
N TYR A 93 7.57 45.96 9.86
CA TYR A 93 7.14 46.73 11.02
C TYR A 93 5.79 47.42 10.78
N ASN A 94 5.66 48.15 9.66
CA ASN A 94 4.46 48.93 9.37
C ASN A 94 3.20 48.06 9.21
N GLU A 95 3.27 46.95 8.46
CA GLU A 95 2.10 46.09 8.20
C GLU A 95 1.68 45.25 9.40
N PHE A 96 2.63 44.72 10.17
CA PHE A 96 2.31 43.97 11.38
C PHE A 96 1.87 44.88 12.53
N ASN A 97 2.44 46.08 12.69
CA ASN A 97 1.95 47.05 13.68
C ASN A 97 0.51 47.50 13.33
N TYR A 98 0.24 47.83 12.07
CA TYR A 98 -1.12 48.16 11.62
C TYR A 98 -2.12 47.03 11.88
N LEU A 99 -1.72 45.77 11.65
CA LEU A 99 -2.55 44.61 11.95
C LEU A 99 -2.77 44.45 13.47
N ALA A 100 -1.72 44.62 14.27
CA ALA A 100 -1.78 44.52 15.73
C ALA A 100 -2.73 45.57 16.32
N ASP A 101 -2.57 46.85 15.95
CA ASP A 101 -3.45 47.94 16.35
C ASP A 101 -4.92 47.64 16.01
N ALA A 102 -5.19 47.17 14.79
CA ALA A 102 -6.55 46.87 14.33
C ALA A 102 -7.19 45.71 15.11
N ILE A 103 -6.44 44.66 15.44
CA ILE A 103 -6.94 43.51 16.20
C ILE A 103 -7.05 43.84 17.70
N HIS A 104 -6.16 44.68 18.24
CA HIS A 104 -6.25 45.24 19.59
C HIS A 104 -7.54 46.07 19.78
N ASP A 105 -7.89 46.92 18.80
CA ASP A 105 -9.13 47.68 18.81
C ASP A 105 -10.37 46.77 18.75
N VAL A 106 -10.32 45.69 17.97
CA VAL A 106 -11.36 44.64 17.99
C VAL A 106 -11.46 44.02 19.40
N ALA A 107 -10.35 43.62 20.01
CA ALA A 107 -10.32 43.03 21.35
C ALA A 107 -10.94 43.97 22.40
N ARG A 108 -10.62 45.26 22.35
CA ARG A 108 -11.16 46.31 23.24
C ARG A 108 -12.63 46.64 23.02
N SER A 109 -13.15 46.42 21.81
CA SER A 109 -14.58 46.58 21.50
C SER A 109 -15.46 45.49 22.16
N VAL A 110 -14.87 44.33 22.49
CA VAL A 110 -15.58 43.19 23.08
C VAL A 110 -15.83 43.41 24.57
N ASN A 111 -17.08 43.19 25.01
CA ASN A 111 -17.39 43.18 26.44
C ASN A 111 -16.89 41.88 27.09
N VAL A 112 -15.71 41.95 27.72
CA VAL A 112 -15.03 40.81 28.38
C VAL A 112 -15.88 40.06 29.40
N THR A 113 -16.85 40.71 30.06
CA THR A 113 -17.72 40.04 31.06
C THR A 113 -18.84 39.22 30.43
N LYS A 114 -19.12 39.43 29.14
CA LYS A 114 -20.13 38.67 28.37
C LYS A 114 -19.49 37.68 27.41
N ASN A 115 -18.43 38.09 26.72
CA ASN A 115 -17.79 37.36 25.64
C ASN A 115 -16.27 37.23 25.88
N PRO A 116 -15.83 36.60 26.99
CA PRO A 116 -14.41 36.55 27.36
C PRO A 116 -13.54 35.84 26.30
N VAL A 117 -14.08 34.79 25.68
CA VAL A 117 -13.44 34.01 24.60
C VAL A 117 -13.06 34.89 23.40
N SER A 118 -14.00 35.69 22.90
CA SER A 118 -13.77 36.56 21.73
C SER A 118 -12.75 37.67 22.01
N ALA A 119 -12.70 38.17 23.25
CA ALA A 119 -11.69 39.14 23.67
C ALA A 119 -10.32 38.48 23.80
N ARG A 120 -10.23 37.35 24.52
CA ARG A 120 -9.01 36.53 24.70
C ARG A 120 -8.32 36.23 23.38
N GLU A 121 -9.07 35.70 22.42
CA GLU A 121 -8.51 35.27 21.13
C GLU A 121 -8.05 36.45 20.27
N ALA A 122 -8.71 37.61 20.36
CA ALA A 122 -8.23 38.83 19.71
C ALA A 122 -6.96 39.36 20.39
N TYR A 123 -6.90 39.39 21.72
CA TYR A 123 -5.70 39.82 22.47
C TYR A 123 -4.48 38.91 22.23
N PHE A 124 -4.65 37.58 22.18
CA PHE A 124 -3.55 36.68 21.81
C PHE A 124 -2.99 37.01 20.41
N ARG A 125 -3.86 37.24 19.42
CA ARG A 125 -3.42 37.61 18.07
C ARG A 125 -2.76 38.98 18.00
N ALA A 126 -3.31 39.99 18.67
CA ALA A 126 -2.71 41.31 18.74
C ALA A 126 -1.29 41.26 19.34
N SER A 127 -1.11 40.52 20.45
CA SER A 127 0.20 40.25 21.06
C SER A 127 1.21 39.69 20.04
N SER A 128 0.87 38.59 19.34
CA SER A 128 1.76 37.98 18.35
C SER A 128 2.05 38.90 17.15
N TYR A 129 1.13 39.80 16.77
CA TYR A 129 1.38 40.77 15.71
C TYR A 129 2.25 41.96 16.14
N TYR A 130 2.16 42.44 17.39
CA TYR A 130 3.16 43.38 17.93
C TYR A 130 4.54 42.73 18.00
N ARG A 131 4.63 41.45 18.41
CA ARG A 131 5.87 40.65 18.37
C ARG A 131 6.43 40.55 16.94
N ALA A 132 5.56 40.39 15.96
CA ALA A 132 5.94 40.29 14.54
C ALA A 132 6.44 41.61 13.94
N ALA A 133 5.89 42.75 14.39
CA ALA A 133 6.35 44.08 13.99
C ALA A 133 7.74 44.43 14.55
N GLU A 134 8.10 43.84 15.69
CA GLU A 134 9.32 44.13 16.45
C GLU A 134 10.57 43.43 15.86
N PHE A 135 10.41 42.19 15.41
CA PHE A 135 11.47 41.18 15.21
C PHE A 135 12.72 41.61 14.41
N PHE A 136 12.59 42.57 13.48
CA PHE A 136 13.69 43.05 12.63
C PHE A 136 14.34 44.36 13.09
N LEU A 137 13.91 44.94 14.21
CA LEU A 137 14.40 46.24 14.69
C LEU A 137 15.73 46.18 15.46
N HIS A 138 16.15 45.00 15.90
CA HIS A 138 17.34 44.77 16.74
C HIS A 138 18.69 45.29 16.19
N GLY A 139 18.78 45.61 14.89
CA GLY A 139 19.97 46.24 14.29
C GLY A 139 20.29 47.61 14.91
N ASN A 140 19.29 48.26 15.51
CA ASN A 140 19.46 49.44 16.35
C ASN A 140 18.87 49.18 17.75
N ILE A 141 19.69 48.66 18.67
CA ILE A 141 19.37 48.46 20.10
C ILE A 141 18.83 49.71 20.82
N SER A 142 19.00 50.91 20.26
CA SER A 142 18.46 52.17 20.80
C SER A 142 17.13 52.61 20.16
N ASP A 143 16.51 51.78 19.30
CA ASP A 143 15.21 52.10 18.69
C ASP A 143 14.09 52.02 19.75
N PRO A 144 13.38 53.12 20.05
CA PRO A 144 12.34 53.13 21.08
C PRO A 144 11.11 52.29 20.71
N ARG A 145 10.95 51.90 19.44
CA ARG A 145 9.86 51.03 18.98
C ARG A 145 9.94 49.64 19.59
N ILE A 146 11.15 49.09 19.75
CA ILE A 146 11.39 47.75 20.33
C ILE A 146 10.64 47.61 21.66
N TYR A 147 10.93 48.52 22.59
CA TYR A 147 10.35 48.50 23.93
C TYR A 147 8.86 48.89 23.94
N THR A 148 8.43 49.80 23.04
CA THR A 148 7.03 50.21 22.93
C THR A 148 6.15 49.06 22.43
N LEU A 149 6.61 48.31 21.43
CA LEU A 149 5.93 47.11 20.92
C LEU A 149 5.92 46.02 21.99
N TRP A 150 7.05 45.79 22.68
CA TRP A 150 7.15 44.75 23.70
C TRP A 150 6.23 44.99 24.91
N ASP A 151 6.06 46.25 25.34
CA ASP A 151 5.07 46.60 26.37
C ASP A 151 3.63 46.28 25.90
N SER A 152 3.32 46.44 24.60
CA SER A 152 2.04 46.03 24.01
C SER A 152 1.88 44.50 23.93
N VAL A 153 2.94 43.77 23.53
CA VAL A 153 2.98 42.28 23.55
C VAL A 153 2.58 41.77 24.93
N LEU A 154 3.27 42.21 25.98
CA LEU A 154 2.98 41.74 27.34
C LEU A 154 1.62 42.19 27.85
N THR A 155 1.19 43.42 27.53
CA THR A 155 -0.11 43.94 27.97
C THR A 155 -1.26 43.10 27.41
N ASP A 156 -1.26 42.84 26.10
CA ASP A 156 -2.33 42.08 25.46
C ASP A 156 -2.25 40.59 25.83
N PHE A 157 -1.05 40.02 25.92
CA PHE A 157 -0.88 38.64 26.37
C PHE A 157 -1.33 38.42 27.82
N ASP A 158 -0.99 39.33 28.74
CA ASP A 158 -1.41 39.23 30.15
C ASP A 158 -2.93 39.35 30.30
N ILE A 159 -3.58 40.20 29.48
CA ILE A 159 -5.05 40.24 29.40
C ILE A 159 -5.58 38.90 28.87
N ALA A 160 -5.02 38.37 27.79
CA ALA A 160 -5.47 37.12 27.18
C ALA A 160 -5.35 35.91 28.14
N ILE A 161 -4.21 35.73 28.82
CA ILE A 161 -4.05 34.62 29.78
C ILE A 161 -4.93 34.78 31.03
N SER A 162 -5.34 36.01 31.38
CA SER A 162 -6.31 36.25 32.46
C SER A 162 -7.75 35.85 32.10
N LEU A 163 -8.04 35.74 30.80
CA LEU A 163 -9.34 35.36 30.23
C LEU A 163 -9.40 33.87 29.82
N LEU A 164 -8.38 33.07 30.16
CA LEU A 164 -8.43 31.61 30.05
C LEU A 164 -9.40 31.01 31.09
N ASP A 165 -10.00 29.87 30.78
CA ASP A 165 -10.89 29.13 31.69
C ASP A 165 -10.19 28.73 33.01
N ILE A 166 -8.87 28.58 32.93
CA ILE A 166 -7.94 28.53 34.05
C ILE A 166 -6.90 29.63 33.81
N PRO A 167 -6.98 30.78 34.50
CA PRO A 167 -6.07 31.90 34.27
C PRO A 167 -4.59 31.54 34.44
N GLY A 168 -3.75 32.06 33.55
CA GLY A 168 -2.29 31.96 33.65
C GLY A 168 -1.75 32.86 34.76
N GLU A 169 -0.72 32.40 35.48
CA GLU A 169 -0.11 33.13 36.60
C GLU A 169 1.32 33.55 36.25
N ARG A 170 1.59 34.86 36.14
CA ARG A 170 2.96 35.40 36.14
C ARG A 170 3.58 35.21 37.52
N VAL A 171 4.70 34.48 37.60
CA VAL A 171 5.40 34.13 38.84
C VAL A 171 6.88 34.48 38.74
N ASN A 172 7.43 35.01 39.82
CA ASN A 172 8.83 35.42 39.91
C ASN A 172 9.63 34.38 40.73
N VAL A 173 10.38 33.49 40.07
CA VAL A 173 11.19 32.43 40.71
C VAL A 173 12.63 32.86 41.00
N SER A 174 12.97 33.05 42.28
CA SER A 174 14.35 33.32 42.70
C SER A 174 15.32 32.17 42.40
N ALA A 175 16.40 32.47 41.68
CA ALA A 175 17.48 31.57 41.30
C ALA A 175 18.85 32.10 41.78
N MET A 176 19.92 31.31 41.65
CA MET A 176 21.26 31.63 42.15
C MET A 176 22.36 31.22 41.15
N SER A 177 23.43 32.01 41.07
CA SER A 177 24.61 31.71 40.26
C SER A 177 25.41 30.51 40.74
N GLU A 178 26.23 29.98 39.82
CA GLU A 178 27.42 29.20 40.18
C GLU A 178 28.38 30.04 41.06
N ASN A 179 28.48 31.37 40.83
CA ASN A 179 29.19 32.32 41.71
C ASN A 179 28.44 32.77 42.99
N GLY A 180 27.28 32.17 43.31
CA GLY A 180 26.49 32.48 44.51
C GLY A 180 25.60 33.74 44.46
N THR A 181 25.63 34.55 43.40
CA THR A 181 24.78 35.76 43.33
C THR A 181 23.32 35.43 43.01
N LYS A 182 22.37 36.12 43.65
CA LYS A 182 20.93 35.86 43.50
C LYS A 182 20.31 36.64 42.34
N PHE A 183 19.49 35.98 41.52
CA PHE A 183 18.64 36.58 40.49
C PHE A 183 17.20 36.02 40.60
N THR A 184 16.28 36.44 39.75
CA THR A 184 14.98 35.76 39.55
C THR A 184 14.72 35.64 38.07
N VAL A 185 14.02 34.58 37.71
CA VAL A 185 13.50 34.32 36.37
C VAL A 185 11.99 34.58 36.40
N PRO A 186 11.44 35.46 35.55
CA PRO A 186 10.00 35.52 35.33
C PRO A 186 9.56 34.23 34.64
N ILE A 187 8.45 33.66 35.10
CA ILE A 187 7.79 32.51 34.47
C ILE A 187 6.31 32.79 34.33
N THR A 188 5.66 32.18 33.35
CA THR A 188 4.19 32.12 33.27
C THR A 188 3.76 30.68 33.51
N PHE A 189 2.99 30.48 34.57
CA PHE A 189 2.52 29.18 35.00
C PHE A 189 1.06 28.97 34.62
N TYR A 190 0.81 27.93 33.83
CA TYR A 190 -0.51 27.51 33.37
C TYR A 190 -0.88 26.19 34.05
N LYS A 191 -2.06 26.13 34.64
CA LYS A 191 -2.58 24.93 35.32
C LYS A 191 -3.54 24.19 34.38
N ALA A 192 -3.43 22.87 34.32
CA ALA A 192 -4.38 22.05 33.56
C ALA A 192 -5.72 21.86 34.32
N HIS A 193 -5.71 21.99 35.66
CA HIS A 193 -6.88 21.76 36.51
C HIS A 193 -6.98 22.82 37.63
N ASN A 194 -8.22 23.19 37.99
CA ASN A 194 -8.53 24.17 39.03
C ASN A 194 -8.52 23.60 40.47
N ASP A 195 -8.44 22.28 40.62
CA ASP A 195 -8.40 21.62 41.93
C ASP A 195 -6.96 21.36 42.40
N CYS A 196 -6.79 20.92 43.66
CA CYS A 196 -5.47 20.64 44.22
C CYS A 196 -4.87 19.29 43.77
N THR A 197 -5.26 18.78 42.58
CA THR A 197 -4.68 17.54 42.03
C THR A 197 -3.22 17.74 41.60
N LYS A 198 -2.46 16.63 41.58
CA LYS A 198 -1.03 16.65 41.25
C LYS A 198 -0.82 16.25 39.81
N ALA A 199 -0.99 17.21 38.91
CA ALA A 199 -0.63 17.08 37.50
C ALA A 199 0.90 17.07 37.29
N PRO A 200 1.42 16.37 36.27
CA PRO A 200 2.79 16.54 35.80
C PRO A 200 2.99 17.96 35.24
N THR A 201 4.23 18.47 35.24
CA THR A 201 4.53 19.84 34.75
C THR A 201 5.58 19.82 33.65
N LEU A 202 5.31 20.47 32.52
CA LEU A 202 6.29 20.78 31.49
C LEU A 202 6.90 22.16 31.73
N LEU A 203 8.23 22.23 31.83
CA LEU A 203 8.98 23.48 31.80
C LEU A 203 9.38 23.73 30.34
N VAL A 204 9.09 24.91 29.81
CA VAL A 204 9.31 25.29 28.41
C VAL A 204 10.25 26.48 28.39
N GLY A 205 11.46 26.28 27.83
CA GLY A 205 12.46 27.32 27.65
C GLY A 205 12.63 27.66 26.17
N ASN A 206 12.75 28.95 25.88
CA ASN A 206 12.83 29.47 24.52
C ASN A 206 14.22 29.36 23.88
N GLY A 207 14.22 29.69 22.59
CA GLY A 207 15.39 29.73 21.73
C GLY A 207 16.12 31.07 21.66
N TYR A 208 16.80 31.28 20.55
CA TYR A 208 17.66 32.44 20.26
C TYR A 208 16.88 33.72 19.88
N ASP A 209 15.61 33.57 19.50
CA ASP A 209 14.74 34.54 18.83
C ASP A 209 13.26 34.53 19.31
N ALA A 210 12.79 33.46 19.96
CA ALA A 210 11.40 33.28 20.41
C ALA A 210 11.07 33.93 21.78
N ALA A 211 9.85 34.47 21.94
CA ALA A 211 9.35 35.10 23.17
C ALA A 211 8.62 34.13 24.12
N GLN A 212 8.54 34.44 25.42
CA GLN A 212 7.94 33.58 26.45
C GLN A 212 6.45 33.26 26.17
N GLU A 213 5.82 34.20 25.47
CA GLU A 213 4.44 34.27 25.05
C GLU A 213 4.15 33.28 23.91
N ASP A 214 5.01 33.22 22.89
CA ASP A 214 4.88 32.34 21.71
C ASP A 214 4.80 30.86 22.11
N SER A 215 5.57 30.49 23.14
CA SER A 215 5.61 29.14 23.71
C SER A 215 4.26 28.60 24.21
N TYR A 216 3.30 29.48 24.57
CA TYR A 216 1.94 29.05 24.90
C TYR A 216 1.22 28.46 23.69
N HIS A 217 1.28 29.17 22.55
CA HIS A 217 0.64 28.75 21.30
C HIS A 217 1.35 27.55 20.68
N TYR A 218 2.68 27.51 20.78
CA TYR A 218 3.51 26.49 20.14
C TYR A 218 3.39 25.09 20.77
N ILE A 219 3.46 24.99 22.10
CA ILE A 219 3.42 23.69 22.82
C ILE A 219 2.58 23.74 24.10
N GLY A 220 2.39 24.92 24.70
CA GLY A 220 1.66 25.10 25.96
C GLY A 220 0.21 24.62 25.90
N LEU A 221 -0.54 25.04 24.89
CA LEU A 221 -1.93 24.59 24.68
C LEU A 221 -2.00 23.06 24.49
N GLY A 222 -1.11 22.50 23.67
CA GLY A 222 -1.02 21.06 23.44
C GLY A 222 -0.70 20.25 24.71
N ALA A 223 0.02 20.83 25.66
CA ALA A 223 0.30 20.24 26.97
C ALA A 223 -0.91 20.32 27.91
N LEU A 224 -1.55 21.48 27.98
CA LEU A 224 -2.71 21.74 28.85
C LEU A 224 -3.89 20.83 28.50
N SER A 225 -4.19 20.68 27.20
CA SER A 225 -5.21 19.75 26.70
C SER A 225 -4.92 18.27 27.01
N ARG A 226 -3.69 17.94 27.44
CA ARG A 226 -3.27 16.59 27.85
C ARG A 226 -3.16 16.44 29.38
N GLY A 227 -3.65 17.40 30.16
CA GLY A 227 -3.61 17.37 31.63
C GLY A 227 -2.24 17.73 32.24
N TRP A 228 -1.34 18.35 31.48
CA TRP A 228 -0.04 18.81 32.00
C TRP A 228 -0.09 20.29 32.37
N ASN A 229 0.40 20.63 33.56
CA ASN A 229 0.73 22.02 33.87
C ASN A 229 1.91 22.47 32.98
N VAL A 230 1.99 23.76 32.68
CA VAL A 230 3.08 24.35 31.89
C VAL A 230 3.70 25.50 32.65
N ALA A 231 5.04 25.61 32.62
CA ALA A 231 5.75 26.82 33.03
C ALA A 231 6.63 27.27 31.86
N THR A 232 6.28 28.37 31.20
CA THR A 232 7.15 28.99 30.19
C THR A 232 8.14 29.93 30.91
N TYR A 233 9.37 30.04 30.40
CA TYR A 233 10.40 30.93 30.96
C TYR A 233 11.44 31.32 29.91
N GLU A 234 12.09 32.47 30.10
CA GLU A 234 13.23 32.93 29.30
C GLU A 234 14.56 32.71 30.06
N GLY A 235 15.59 32.29 29.33
CA GLY A 235 16.93 32.07 29.90
C GLY A 235 17.70 33.38 30.09
N PRO A 236 18.58 33.49 31.11
CA PRO A 236 19.45 34.65 31.23
C PRO A 236 20.51 34.67 30.10
N PRO A 237 20.77 35.83 29.45
CA PRO A 237 21.82 35.94 28.46
C PRO A 237 23.22 35.78 29.09
N PRO A 238 24.25 35.48 28.28
CA PRO A 238 25.63 35.38 28.75
C PRO A 238 26.22 36.69 29.30
N ALA A 239 27.41 36.54 29.86
CA ALA A 239 28.15 37.53 30.64
C ALA A 239 28.27 38.94 30.01
N HIS A 240 27.89 39.97 30.79
CA HIS A 240 28.11 41.43 30.63
C HIS A 240 26.92 42.26 30.09
N GLY A 241 25.81 42.33 30.85
CA GLY A 241 24.65 43.24 30.59
C GLY A 241 24.87 44.72 31.02
N PRO A 242 23.80 45.58 31.13
CA PRO A 242 22.36 45.35 30.89
C PRO A 242 21.64 46.59 30.23
N PRO A 243 20.34 46.91 30.49
CA PRO A 243 19.02 46.40 30.02
C PRO A 243 18.26 47.55 29.24
N PRO A 244 16.95 47.95 29.39
CA PRO A 244 15.69 47.32 29.90
C PRO A 244 14.33 47.70 29.20
N ALA A 245 13.52 46.73 28.71
CA ALA A 245 12.05 46.67 28.91
C ALA A 245 11.48 45.36 28.30
N ALA A 246 10.41 44.74 28.82
CA ALA A 246 9.51 45.21 29.89
C ALA A 246 10.18 45.35 31.26
N THR A 247 9.94 46.49 31.91
CA THR A 247 10.58 46.83 33.18
C THR A 247 9.91 46.17 34.37
N GLY A 248 10.68 45.45 35.19
CA GLY A 248 10.13 44.92 36.43
C GLY A 248 11.12 44.38 37.44
N LEU A 249 12.21 43.73 37.02
CA LEU A 249 13.14 43.02 37.92
C LEU A 249 14.45 42.65 37.16
N TYR A 250 15.58 42.59 37.87
CA TYR A 250 16.95 42.18 37.41
C TYR A 250 17.88 43.20 36.77
N SER A 251 18.25 44.18 37.59
CA SER A 251 19.56 44.84 37.50
C SER A 251 20.71 43.86 37.80
N GLY A 252 21.47 43.52 36.76
CA GLY A 252 22.80 42.91 36.85
C GLY A 252 22.81 41.41 37.14
N LEU A 253 23.38 40.63 36.21
CA LEU A 253 24.33 39.58 36.56
C LEU A 253 25.13 39.12 35.34
N VAL A 254 26.39 38.82 35.61
CA VAL A 254 27.37 38.26 34.69
C VAL A 254 27.70 36.86 35.22
N GLU A 255 28.09 35.96 34.31
CA GLU A 255 28.67 34.62 34.49
C GLU A 255 27.74 33.42 34.32
N ARG A 256 28.30 32.48 33.54
CA ARG A 256 27.90 31.11 33.18
C ARG A 256 26.84 30.47 34.08
N ARG A 257 25.87 29.80 33.45
CA ARG A 257 24.87 29.01 34.17
C ARG A 257 24.22 27.94 33.33
N ASN A 258 24.33 26.70 33.82
CA ASN A 258 23.38 25.65 33.47
C ASN A 258 21.96 25.96 33.98
N SER A 259 20.95 25.38 33.34
CA SER A 259 19.53 25.37 33.76
C SER A 259 19.28 24.65 35.10
N SER A 260 20.32 24.10 35.73
CA SER A 260 20.28 23.33 36.97
C SER A 260 19.82 24.10 38.22
N SER A 261 19.80 25.44 38.17
CA SER A 261 19.48 26.30 39.33
C SER A 261 17.98 26.58 39.52
N VAL A 262 17.14 26.44 38.49
CA VAL A 262 15.68 26.69 38.55
C VAL A 262 14.90 25.43 38.95
N VAL A 263 15.32 24.27 38.43
CA VAL A 263 14.71 22.94 38.65
C VAL A 263 14.45 22.57 40.12
N PRO A 264 15.28 22.94 41.13
CA PRO A 264 15.07 22.52 42.52
C PRO A 264 13.78 23.04 43.17
N HIS A 265 13.26 24.21 42.78
CA HIS A 265 12.12 24.85 43.46
C HIS A 265 10.74 24.27 43.07
N LEU A 266 10.61 23.67 41.88
CA LEU A 266 9.34 23.14 41.34
C LEU A 266 9.20 21.61 41.47
N ALA A 267 10.12 20.95 42.18
CA ALA A 267 10.39 19.53 41.97
C ALA A 267 9.41 18.55 42.67
N ARG A 268 8.45 17.99 41.89
CA ARG A 268 8.00 16.58 41.96
C ARG A 268 7.25 16.19 40.66
N ARG A 269 7.99 15.57 39.71
CA ARG A 269 7.57 15.14 38.34
C ARG A 269 7.49 16.29 37.32
N CYS A 270 8.63 16.57 36.67
CA CYS A 270 8.73 17.63 35.66
C CYS A 270 9.38 17.11 34.36
N GLY A 271 8.90 17.57 33.20
CA GLY A 271 9.66 17.56 31.94
C GLY A 271 10.31 18.92 31.71
N LEU A 272 11.45 18.99 31.02
CA LEU A 272 12.03 20.22 30.49
C LEU A 272 12.06 20.12 28.96
N PHE A 273 11.60 21.16 28.27
CA PHE A 273 11.62 21.30 26.81
C PHE A 273 12.38 22.57 26.45
N THR A 274 13.24 22.48 25.43
CA THR A 274 13.96 23.62 24.85
C THR A 274 13.83 23.60 23.33
N HIS A 275 13.69 24.78 22.74
CA HIS A 275 13.43 25.02 21.32
C HIS A 275 14.51 25.94 20.72
N CYS A 276 14.77 25.84 19.41
CA CYS A 276 15.71 26.66 18.61
C CYS A 276 16.96 27.28 19.31
N LEU A 277 18.12 26.61 19.30
CA LEU A 277 19.40 27.29 19.56
C LEU A 277 20.37 27.15 18.37
N ASN A 278 20.74 28.28 17.76
CA ASN A 278 21.36 28.30 16.44
C ASN A 278 22.89 28.06 16.46
N GLY A 279 23.32 26.80 16.31
CA GLY A 279 24.72 26.38 16.52
C GLY A 279 25.70 26.29 15.33
N ASN A 280 25.33 26.55 14.06
CA ASN A 280 26.22 26.27 12.89
C ASN A 280 26.46 27.43 11.91
N ILE A 281 26.59 28.64 12.46
CA ILE A 281 26.77 29.91 11.74
C ILE A 281 27.97 29.92 10.76
N LEU A 282 29.13 29.38 11.16
CA LEU A 282 30.38 29.39 10.36
C LEU A 282 30.22 28.80 8.94
N ARG A 283 29.32 27.82 8.78
CA ARG A 283 29.10 27.15 7.49
C ARG A 283 28.17 27.92 6.56
N ARG A 284 27.22 28.71 7.10
CA ARG A 284 26.41 29.67 6.32
C ARG A 284 27.26 30.82 5.79
N LEU A 285 28.16 31.35 6.62
CA LEU A 285 29.11 32.41 6.26
C LEU A 285 30.06 32.01 5.12
N ALA A 286 30.63 30.80 5.19
CA ALA A 286 31.45 30.26 4.12
C ALA A 286 30.65 30.09 2.80
N GLY A 287 29.36 29.79 2.90
CA GLY A 287 28.44 29.72 1.76
C GLY A 287 28.12 31.08 1.14
N ALA A 288 27.90 32.11 1.97
CA ALA A 288 27.65 33.48 1.52
C ALA A 288 28.86 34.07 0.79
N ALA A 289 30.06 33.96 1.38
CA ALA A 289 31.31 34.40 0.76
C ALA A 289 31.61 33.68 -0.59
N GLY A 290 31.08 32.47 -0.78
CA GLY A 290 31.18 31.73 -2.05
C GLY A 290 30.26 32.23 -3.16
N ARG A 291 29.21 33.00 -2.86
CA ARG A 291 28.22 33.50 -3.86
C ARG A 291 28.58 34.88 -4.45
N GLU A 292 29.55 35.60 -3.91
CA GLU A 292 29.99 36.92 -4.42
C GLU A 292 30.91 36.88 -5.66
N GLN A 293 30.91 35.81 -6.47
CA GLN A 293 31.71 35.73 -7.70
C GLN A 293 31.18 36.61 -8.87
N GLY A 294 30.59 37.77 -8.55
CA GLY A 294 30.07 38.76 -9.50
C GLY A 294 30.60 40.19 -9.32
N ALA A 295 31.22 40.53 -8.19
CA ALA A 295 31.70 41.90 -7.89
C ALA A 295 33.24 42.01 -7.95
N PRO A 296 33.82 42.92 -8.75
CA PRO A 296 35.27 42.95 -8.96
C PRO A 296 36.03 43.94 -8.05
N SER A 297 36.54 43.50 -6.89
CA SER A 297 37.59 44.26 -6.19
C SER A 297 38.53 43.47 -5.25
N ARG A 298 39.73 43.19 -5.76
CA ARG A 298 41.05 43.28 -5.06
C ARG A 298 41.20 42.69 -3.65
N GLY A 299 41.63 41.43 -3.58
CA GLY A 299 42.81 41.04 -2.78
C GLY A 299 42.75 41.15 -1.26
N GLN A 300 41.57 40.99 -0.64
CA GLN A 300 41.43 40.75 0.80
C GLN A 300 41.56 39.24 1.12
N PRO A 301 42.10 38.83 2.29
CA PRO A 301 42.00 37.45 2.80
C PRO A 301 40.53 37.02 2.95
N SER A 302 40.24 35.72 3.10
CA SER A 302 38.85 35.35 3.38
C SER A 302 38.45 35.86 4.76
N MET A 303 37.17 36.22 4.88
CA MET A 303 36.58 36.82 6.08
C MET A 303 36.72 35.91 7.32
N ILE A 304 36.79 34.60 7.10
CA ILE A 304 36.99 33.58 8.13
C ILE A 304 38.48 33.46 8.51
N ASP A 305 39.40 33.57 7.55
CA ASP A 305 40.84 33.55 7.81
C ASP A 305 41.24 34.71 8.74
N SER A 306 40.66 35.89 8.57
CA SER A 306 40.96 37.06 9.42
C SER A 306 40.64 36.84 10.90
N PHE A 307 39.60 36.06 11.23
CA PHE A 307 39.29 35.67 12.61
C PHE A 307 40.23 34.58 13.13
N ILE A 308 40.55 33.58 12.29
CA ILE A 308 41.47 32.48 12.62
C ILE A 308 42.91 32.98 12.81
N GLU A 309 43.34 34.00 12.05
CA GLU A 309 44.62 34.69 12.17
C GLU A 309 44.67 35.69 13.34
N GLY A 310 43.55 35.89 14.06
CA GLY A 310 43.48 36.72 15.27
C GLY A 310 43.27 38.22 15.04
N ASN A 311 42.93 38.66 13.82
CA ASN A 311 42.69 40.06 13.48
C ASN A 311 41.23 40.48 13.74
N VAL A 312 40.84 40.46 15.02
CA VAL A 312 39.46 40.73 15.49
C VAL A 312 38.89 42.07 15.02
N THR A 313 39.70 43.12 14.93
CA THR A 313 39.25 44.46 14.49
C THR A 313 38.84 44.49 13.02
N ALA A 314 39.58 43.79 12.15
CA ALA A 314 39.22 43.70 10.74
C ALA A 314 37.95 42.86 10.53
N PHE A 315 37.80 41.79 11.31
CA PHE A 315 36.60 40.95 11.32
C PHE A 315 35.35 41.75 11.73
N ASP A 316 35.39 42.43 12.88
CA ASP A 316 34.27 43.23 13.38
C ASP A 316 33.88 44.37 12.43
N THR A 317 34.86 45.04 11.81
CA THR A 317 34.59 46.13 10.86
C THR A 317 33.82 45.62 9.64
N LEU A 318 34.33 44.57 9.01
CA LEU A 318 33.75 43.98 7.79
C LEU A 318 32.36 43.39 8.05
N TRP A 319 32.12 42.82 9.23
CA TRP A 319 30.80 42.32 9.61
C TRP A 319 29.75 43.39 9.84
N ASN A 320 30.09 44.48 10.54
CA ASN A 320 29.17 45.61 10.72
C ASN A 320 28.87 46.33 9.39
N GLU A 321 29.77 46.27 8.41
CA GLU A 321 29.49 46.75 7.04
C GLU A 321 28.44 45.88 6.32
N LEU A 322 28.47 44.55 6.46
CA LEU A 322 27.51 43.64 5.79
C LEU A 322 26.07 43.83 6.27
N GLU A 323 25.88 44.08 7.57
CA GLU A 323 24.56 44.25 8.19
C GLU A 323 23.72 45.36 7.53
N VAL A 324 24.38 46.46 7.15
CA VAL A 324 23.72 47.68 6.62
C VAL A 324 23.66 47.74 5.09
N LEU A 325 24.25 46.77 4.37
CA LEU A 325 24.30 46.73 2.91
C LEU A 325 23.04 46.04 2.33
N PRO A 326 22.15 46.73 1.58
CA PRO A 326 20.93 46.11 1.05
C PRO A 326 21.15 44.97 0.05
N SER A 327 22.36 44.82 -0.48
CA SER A 327 22.76 43.71 -1.35
C SER A 327 23.07 42.41 -0.59
N VAL A 328 23.18 42.46 0.74
CA VAL A 328 23.48 41.29 1.58
C VAL A 328 22.19 40.54 1.90
N PRO A 329 22.17 39.19 1.82
CA PRO A 329 21.00 38.38 2.16
C PRO A 329 20.37 38.74 3.51
N THR A 330 19.04 38.76 3.53
CA THR A 330 18.22 39.21 4.65
C THR A 330 18.41 38.35 5.91
N ASP A 331 18.70 37.05 5.76
CA ASP A 331 19.03 36.15 6.87
C ASP A 331 20.36 36.52 7.52
N LEU A 332 21.38 36.88 6.73
CA LEU A 332 22.68 37.28 7.24
C LEU A 332 22.62 38.65 7.92
N ARG A 333 21.93 39.64 7.33
CA ARG A 333 21.73 40.96 7.95
C ARG A 333 21.03 40.83 9.31
N TRP A 334 19.93 40.08 9.37
CA TRP A 334 19.20 39.82 10.62
C TRP A 334 20.06 39.08 11.64
N LEU A 335 20.79 38.04 11.22
CA LEU A 335 21.64 37.25 12.13
C LEU A 335 22.67 38.14 12.85
N ILE A 336 23.30 39.10 12.15
CA ILE A 336 24.28 40.01 12.75
C ILE A 336 23.62 40.93 13.78
N ALA A 337 22.46 41.50 13.44
CA ALA A 337 21.66 42.32 14.33
C ALA A 337 21.22 41.56 15.60
N GLN A 338 20.57 40.40 15.43
CA GLN A 338 20.08 39.54 16.51
C GLN A 338 21.23 39.07 17.42
N SER A 339 22.40 38.76 16.85
CA SER A 339 23.58 38.32 17.61
C SER A 339 24.04 39.36 18.62
N LYS A 340 24.16 40.61 18.17
CA LYS A 340 24.58 41.73 19.00
C LYS A 340 23.59 42.00 20.14
N TRP A 341 22.30 41.94 19.83
CA TRP A 341 21.21 42.09 20.79
C TRP A 341 21.22 40.97 21.85
N SER A 342 21.08 39.70 21.44
CA SER A 342 20.93 38.56 22.37
C SER A 342 22.17 38.27 23.23
N PHE A 343 23.35 38.73 22.81
CA PHE A 343 24.62 38.58 23.55
C PHE A 343 25.11 39.91 24.16
N ASN A 344 24.30 40.98 24.10
CA ASN A 344 24.61 42.33 24.58
C ASN A 344 26.03 42.81 24.21
N THR A 345 26.40 42.66 22.93
CA THR A 345 27.74 42.99 22.44
C THR A 345 27.66 43.75 21.12
N ASN A 346 28.58 44.68 20.90
CA ASN A 346 28.72 45.38 19.62
C ASN A 346 29.82 44.75 18.73
N SER A 347 30.38 43.62 19.15
CA SER A 347 31.52 42.95 18.52
C SER A 347 31.12 41.53 18.05
N PRO A 348 31.02 41.30 16.73
CA PRO A 348 30.81 39.96 16.17
C PRO A 348 31.87 38.93 16.59
N SER A 349 33.13 39.34 16.79
CA SER A 349 34.20 38.46 17.29
C SER A 349 34.05 38.11 18.78
N ASP A 350 33.58 39.04 19.60
CA ASP A 350 33.20 38.76 21.00
C ASP A 350 32.00 37.80 21.05
N TRP A 351 30.96 38.03 20.25
CA TRP A 351 29.83 37.10 20.12
C TRP A 351 30.30 35.66 19.80
N LEU A 352 31.13 35.46 18.77
CA LEU A 352 31.71 34.14 18.44
C LEU A 352 32.51 33.54 19.60
N THR A 353 33.17 34.38 20.40
CA THR A 353 33.92 33.95 21.60
C THR A 353 32.97 33.53 22.74
N GLN A 354 31.84 34.24 22.91
CA GLN A 354 30.79 33.88 23.86
C GLN A 354 30.07 32.58 23.47
N LEU A 355 29.80 32.33 22.18
CA LEU A 355 29.19 31.08 21.69
C LEU A 355 29.96 29.82 22.12
N ASN A 356 31.29 29.88 22.19
CA ASN A 356 32.13 28.76 22.61
C ASN A 356 31.80 28.25 24.03
N GLN A 357 31.20 29.08 24.87
CA GLN A 357 30.88 28.74 26.26
C GLN A 357 29.65 27.82 26.40
N PHE A 358 28.86 27.66 25.34
CA PHE A 358 27.62 26.88 25.31
C PHE A 358 27.79 25.47 24.72
N ALA A 359 29.03 25.02 24.52
CA ALA A 359 29.30 23.79 23.77
C ALA A 359 28.83 22.51 24.49
N LEU A 360 28.08 21.65 23.78
CA LEU A 360 27.68 20.34 24.29
C LEU A 360 28.88 19.38 24.26
N THR A 361 29.58 19.26 25.38
CA THR A 361 30.73 18.34 25.50
C THR A 361 30.32 16.96 26.06
N PRO A 362 31.10 15.89 25.82
CA PRO A 362 30.84 14.57 26.41
C PRO A 362 30.77 14.59 27.95
N ASP A 363 31.45 15.50 28.63
CA ASP A 363 31.41 15.60 30.09
C ASP A 363 30.14 16.29 30.59
N VAL A 364 29.62 17.28 29.85
CA VAL A 364 28.26 17.83 30.08
C VAL A 364 27.20 16.75 29.84
N ALA A 365 27.30 15.99 28.74
CA ALA A 365 26.38 14.90 28.43
C ALA A 365 26.39 13.76 29.48
N LYS A 366 27.56 13.43 30.05
CA LYS A 366 27.67 12.47 31.18
C LYS A 366 26.89 12.92 32.42
N ALA A 367 26.88 14.22 32.71
CA ALA A 367 26.19 14.78 33.87
C ALA A 367 24.66 14.71 33.79
N ILE A 368 24.09 14.59 32.58
CA ILE A 368 22.65 14.48 32.33
C ILE A 368 22.19 13.05 32.70
N ASN A 369 21.42 12.92 33.78
CA ASN A 369 21.02 11.63 34.38
C ASN A 369 19.51 11.34 34.26
N VAL A 370 18.92 11.76 33.16
CA VAL A 370 17.48 11.69 32.84
C VAL A 370 17.30 11.21 31.40
N PRO A 371 16.13 10.66 31.02
CA PRO A 371 15.83 10.35 29.63
C PRO A 371 15.96 11.60 28.76
N VAL A 372 16.57 11.45 27.58
CA VAL A 372 16.77 12.52 26.59
C VAL A 372 16.09 12.16 25.28
N PHE A 373 15.27 13.08 24.78
CA PHE A 373 14.74 13.05 23.41
C PHE A 373 15.44 14.13 22.57
N LEU A 374 15.81 13.75 21.34
CA LEU A 374 16.40 14.61 20.32
C LEU A 374 15.49 14.58 19.09
N ALA A 375 15.20 15.74 18.53
CA ALA A 375 14.46 15.86 17.28
C ALA A 375 15.29 16.55 16.20
N LYS A 376 15.01 16.17 14.95
CA LYS A 376 15.46 16.82 13.73
C LYS A 376 14.25 17.03 12.81
N ALA A 377 14.28 18.06 11.97
CA ALA A 377 13.36 18.19 10.85
C ALA A 377 14.10 17.98 9.52
N GLN A 378 13.47 17.31 8.57
CA GLN A 378 14.09 16.79 7.34
C GLN A 378 14.78 17.88 6.49
N ASN A 379 14.21 19.09 6.43
CA ASN A 379 14.68 20.21 5.62
C ASN A 379 15.46 21.25 6.45
N ASP A 380 15.86 20.93 7.69
CA ASP A 380 16.48 21.91 8.59
C ASP A 380 17.86 22.40 8.10
N THR A 381 17.84 23.48 7.32
CA THR A 381 19.03 24.18 6.84
C THR A 381 19.63 25.15 7.87
N LEU A 382 18.97 25.37 9.01
CA LEU A 382 19.43 26.26 10.08
C LEU A 382 20.35 25.50 11.05
N THR A 383 19.97 24.31 11.48
CA THR A 383 20.77 23.49 12.41
C THR A 383 21.76 22.56 11.71
N LEU A 384 21.50 22.19 10.44
CA LEU A 384 22.29 21.24 9.65
C LEU A 384 22.39 19.87 10.35
N THR A 385 23.60 19.45 10.74
CA THR A 385 23.87 18.14 11.36
C THR A 385 23.98 18.21 12.89
N GLN A 386 23.44 19.25 13.53
CA GLN A 386 23.50 19.40 14.99
C GLN A 386 22.74 18.30 15.75
N PRO A 387 21.56 17.82 15.32
CA PRO A 387 20.87 16.71 15.99
C PRO A 387 21.71 15.42 16.01
N GLU A 388 22.33 15.07 14.88
CA GLU A 388 23.21 13.89 14.77
C GLU A 388 24.53 14.08 15.56
N GLN A 389 25.06 15.30 15.62
CA GLN A 389 26.22 15.61 16.47
C GLN A 389 25.89 15.50 17.96
N ALA A 390 24.71 15.98 18.39
CA ALA A 390 24.25 15.84 19.76
C ALA A 390 24.04 14.37 20.13
N GLU A 391 23.40 13.58 19.26
CA GLU A 391 23.26 12.12 19.44
C GLU A 391 24.63 11.43 19.54
N ALA A 392 25.59 11.81 18.70
CA ALA A 392 26.95 11.27 18.78
C ALA A 392 27.66 11.61 20.10
N VAL A 393 27.48 12.83 20.63
CA VAL A 393 28.05 13.25 21.93
C VAL A 393 27.39 12.51 23.10
N PHE A 394 26.07 12.33 23.10
CA PHE A 394 25.38 11.51 24.11
C PHE A 394 25.80 10.03 24.03
N THR A 395 25.96 9.50 22.82
CA THR A 395 26.46 8.13 22.58
C THR A 395 27.89 7.97 23.13
N GLN A 396 28.80 8.92 22.85
CA GLN A 396 30.15 8.94 23.42
C GLN A 396 30.17 9.09 24.95
N ALA A 397 29.17 9.74 25.53
CA ALA A 397 28.96 9.83 26.97
C ALA A 397 28.36 8.54 27.59
N GLY A 398 28.07 7.51 26.79
CA GLY A 398 27.46 6.26 27.24
C GLY A 398 25.98 6.41 27.64
N LYS A 399 25.25 7.34 27.01
CA LYS A 399 23.84 7.62 27.27
C LYS A 399 23.00 7.20 26.07
N ASN A 400 21.87 6.54 26.32
CA ASN A 400 20.88 6.26 25.29
C ASN A 400 19.92 7.46 25.15
N THR A 401 19.82 7.99 23.93
CA THR A 401 18.85 9.00 23.51
C THR A 401 17.66 8.34 22.80
N THR A 402 16.54 9.06 22.68
CA THR A 402 15.51 8.78 21.67
C THR A 402 15.66 9.83 20.58
N PHE A 403 15.91 9.40 19.34
CA PHE A 403 16.02 10.29 18.18
C PHE A 403 14.76 10.20 17.32
N HIS A 404 14.29 11.31 16.77
CA HIS A 404 13.14 11.39 15.88
C HIS A 404 13.39 12.39 14.75
N GLU A 405 13.08 12.02 13.51
CA GLU A 405 13.11 12.92 12.36
C GLU A 405 11.68 13.23 11.90
N PHE A 406 11.28 14.50 11.98
CA PHE A 406 10.04 15.01 11.44
C PHE A 406 10.18 15.21 9.93
N THR A 407 9.23 14.67 9.16
CA THR A 407 9.35 14.54 7.71
C THR A 407 8.46 15.50 6.93
N THR A 408 8.94 15.87 5.75
CA THR A 408 8.29 16.79 4.82
C THR A 408 6.98 16.26 4.25
N VAL A 409 6.84 14.94 4.10
CA VAL A 409 5.64 14.30 3.55
C VAL A 409 4.38 14.53 4.41
N LEU A 410 4.55 14.89 5.69
CA LEU A 410 3.47 15.28 6.61
C LEU A 410 3.47 16.78 6.96
N GLY A 411 4.26 17.60 6.26
CA GLY A 411 4.39 19.04 6.51
C GLY A 411 5.21 19.43 7.74
N ALA A 412 5.88 18.48 8.42
CA ALA A 412 6.64 18.72 9.64
C ALA A 412 8.16 18.89 9.41
N GLY A 413 8.60 18.93 8.15
CA GLY A 413 10.00 18.89 7.74
C GLY A 413 10.78 20.20 7.86
N GLU A 414 10.13 21.34 8.07
CA GLU A 414 10.81 22.63 8.23
C GLU A 414 11.54 22.76 9.58
N HIS A 415 12.50 23.69 9.67
CA HIS A 415 13.22 23.95 10.93
C HIS A 415 12.23 24.10 12.10
N CYS A 416 12.59 23.51 13.24
CA CYS A 416 11.73 23.36 14.42
C CYS A 416 10.42 22.56 14.24
N SER A 417 10.08 22.10 13.04
CA SER A 417 8.77 21.54 12.65
C SER A 417 7.62 22.55 12.67
N LEU A 418 7.92 23.79 12.27
CA LEU A 418 6.94 24.88 12.11
C LEU A 418 5.76 24.47 11.23
N GLY A 419 4.55 24.83 11.67
CA GLY A 419 3.28 24.50 11.02
C GLY A 419 2.73 23.12 11.36
N ALA A 420 3.50 22.30 12.09
CA ALA A 420 3.13 20.96 12.53
C ALA A 420 3.06 20.83 14.07
N GLU A 421 2.78 21.92 14.78
CA GLU A 421 2.68 21.99 16.25
C GLU A 421 1.80 20.89 16.87
N PRO A 422 0.63 20.50 16.29
CA PRO A 422 -0.15 19.38 16.81
C PRO A 422 0.56 18.03 16.71
N GLN A 423 1.33 17.80 15.64
CA GLN A 423 2.13 16.58 15.44
C GLN A 423 3.33 16.55 16.40
N LEU A 424 4.00 17.70 16.57
CA LEU A 424 5.09 17.87 17.52
C LEU A 424 4.60 17.59 18.95
N ALA A 425 3.46 18.18 19.36
CA ALA A 425 2.85 17.92 20.65
C ALA A 425 2.50 16.42 20.82
N GLN A 426 1.91 15.78 19.81
CA GLN A 426 1.63 14.34 19.84
C GLN A 426 2.91 13.54 20.13
N VAL A 427 3.93 13.66 19.29
CA VAL A 427 5.18 12.88 19.41
C VAL A 427 5.87 13.11 20.76
N ILE A 428 5.87 14.35 21.26
CA ILE A 428 6.46 14.70 22.57
C ILE A 428 5.70 14.04 23.73
N PHE A 429 4.38 14.21 23.78
CA PHE A 429 3.60 13.73 24.93
C PHE A 429 3.42 12.22 24.92
N ASP A 430 3.37 11.59 23.74
CA ASP A 430 3.41 10.12 23.60
C ASP A 430 4.75 9.58 24.14
N TRP A 431 5.88 10.21 23.81
CA TRP A 431 7.17 9.85 24.38
C TRP A 431 7.23 10.06 25.91
N LEU A 432 6.78 11.21 26.41
CA LEU A 432 6.74 11.52 27.85
C LEU A 432 5.87 10.52 28.64
N TYR A 433 4.79 10.04 28.05
CA TYR A 433 3.97 8.96 28.59
C TYR A 433 4.76 7.64 28.65
N VAL A 434 5.43 7.28 27.55
CA VAL A 434 6.25 6.07 27.40
C VAL A 434 7.44 6.02 28.39
N VAL A 435 8.08 7.15 28.72
CA VAL A 435 9.23 7.21 29.65
C VAL A 435 8.85 7.34 31.15
N GLY A 436 7.55 7.31 31.48
CA GLY A 436 7.10 6.88 32.82
C GLY A 436 7.00 7.97 33.89
N VAL A 437 6.26 9.05 33.61
CA VAL A 437 5.92 10.08 34.62
C VAL A 437 4.71 9.67 35.50
N GLY A 438 4.10 8.49 35.28
CA GLY A 438 2.96 7.95 36.05
C GLY A 438 3.11 6.48 36.51
N PRO A 439 2.25 6.01 37.45
CA PRO A 439 2.22 4.61 37.91
C PRO A 439 1.24 3.76 37.06
N GLY A 440 1.69 3.25 35.91
CA GLY A 440 0.85 2.47 35.00
C GLY A 440 1.18 0.97 34.92
N ILE A 441 0.22 0.21 34.38
CA ILE A 441 0.52 -1.01 33.62
C ILE A 441 0.94 -0.53 32.24
N ARG A 442 2.18 -0.79 31.84
CA ARG A 442 2.66 -0.50 30.49
C ARG A 442 2.09 -1.56 29.57
N LEU A 443 1.35 -1.14 28.56
CA LEU A 443 0.94 -2.01 27.48
C LEU A 443 2.10 -2.22 26.51
N GLU A 444 2.13 -3.38 25.85
CA GLU A 444 2.95 -3.61 24.67
C GLU A 444 2.43 -2.72 23.55
N GLY A 445 3.33 -2.11 22.76
CA GLY A 445 2.96 -1.07 21.79
C GLY A 445 2.13 -1.57 20.60
N GLN A 446 1.91 -2.89 20.51
CA GLN A 446 1.03 -3.52 19.54
C GLN A 446 0.03 -4.42 20.30
N PRO A 447 -1.26 -4.44 19.91
CA PRO A 447 -2.21 -5.37 20.48
C PRO A 447 -1.84 -6.80 20.09
N ILE A 448 -1.87 -7.71 21.06
CA ILE A 448 -1.70 -9.16 20.81
C ILE A 448 -2.88 -9.76 20.03
N ALA A 449 -4.04 -9.10 20.05
CA ALA A 449 -5.17 -9.40 19.19
C ALA A 449 -6.02 -8.13 18.97
N SER A 450 -6.48 -7.89 17.75
CA SER A 450 -7.51 -6.89 17.45
C SER A 450 -8.44 -7.44 16.38
N GLN A 451 -9.74 -7.21 16.52
CA GLN A 451 -10.72 -7.66 15.52
C GLN A 451 -10.90 -6.57 14.45
N LYS A 452 -10.95 -6.95 13.17
CA LYS A 452 -11.19 -6.02 12.05
C LYS A 452 -12.48 -6.45 11.34
N ALA A 453 -13.54 -5.65 11.46
CA ALA A 453 -14.84 -5.90 10.83
C ALA A 453 -15.62 -4.59 10.61
N VAL A 454 -16.62 -4.60 9.73
CA VAL A 454 -17.38 -3.39 9.34
C VAL A 454 -18.35 -2.91 10.45
N VAL A 455 -18.92 -3.83 11.24
CA VAL A 455 -19.77 -3.51 12.41
C VAL A 455 -19.43 -4.47 13.55
N PHE A 456 -18.72 -3.99 14.57
CA PHE A 456 -18.31 -4.79 15.73
C PHE A 456 -17.97 -3.90 16.95
N ARG A 457 -17.57 -4.53 18.06
CA ARG A 457 -17.37 -3.89 19.37
C ARG A 457 -15.98 -3.27 19.61
N GLY A 458 -15.18 -3.02 18.57
CA GLY A 458 -13.84 -2.41 18.74
C GLY A 458 -12.84 -3.24 19.55
N THR A 459 -13.03 -4.56 19.69
CA THR A 459 -12.24 -5.38 20.63
C THR A 459 -10.75 -5.41 20.31
N ALA A 460 -9.92 -4.99 21.28
CA ALA A 460 -8.46 -5.03 21.21
C ALA A 460 -7.84 -5.51 22.54
N CYS A 461 -6.93 -6.48 22.47
CA CYS A 461 -6.23 -7.06 23.62
C CYS A 461 -4.75 -6.71 23.56
N TYR A 462 -4.19 -6.25 24.66
CA TYR A 462 -2.77 -5.87 24.80
C TYR A 462 -2.08 -6.69 25.88
N ARG A 463 -0.80 -6.99 25.68
CA ARG A 463 0.07 -7.48 26.76
C ARG A 463 0.34 -6.34 27.74
N GLY A 464 0.19 -6.60 29.03
CA GLY A 464 0.39 -5.63 30.10
C GLY A 464 1.46 -6.08 31.07
N ARG A 465 2.34 -5.17 31.48
CA ARG A 465 3.31 -5.38 32.56
C ARG A 465 3.37 -4.20 33.50
N ARG A 466 3.71 -4.43 34.77
CA ARG A 466 3.95 -3.32 35.72
C ARG A 466 5.15 -2.49 35.25
N ASN A 467 5.13 -1.17 35.45
CA ASN A 467 6.17 -0.20 35.01
C ASN A 467 7.64 -0.49 35.43
N LYS A 468 7.92 -1.57 36.18
CA LYS A 468 9.27 -2.03 36.55
C LYS A 468 9.51 -3.53 36.34
N SER A 469 8.51 -4.26 35.83
CA SER A 469 8.65 -5.68 35.50
C SER A 469 9.24 -5.82 34.10
N THR A 470 10.13 -6.80 33.92
CA THR A 470 10.48 -7.30 32.59
C THR A 470 9.35 -8.16 32.00
N ASP A 471 8.59 -8.82 32.88
CA ASP A 471 7.73 -9.94 32.57
C ASP A 471 6.29 -9.47 32.29
N TRP A 472 5.63 -10.11 31.31
CA TRP A 472 4.30 -9.73 30.82
C TRP A 472 3.21 -10.53 31.54
N GLU A 473 2.74 -9.98 32.66
CA GLU A 473 1.88 -10.66 33.64
C GLU A 473 0.37 -10.57 33.36
N TYR A 474 -0.06 -9.72 32.40
CA TYR A 474 -1.45 -9.33 32.20
C TYR A 474 -1.87 -9.31 30.72
N VAL A 475 -3.16 -9.51 30.48
CA VAL A 475 -3.85 -9.10 29.24
C VAL A 475 -4.86 -8.02 29.56
N VAL A 476 -4.83 -6.93 28.82
CA VAL A 476 -5.81 -5.84 28.93
C VAL A 476 -6.66 -5.81 27.67
N LYS A 477 -7.92 -6.24 27.79
CA LYS A 477 -8.94 -6.25 26.74
C LYS A 477 -9.76 -4.95 26.83
N PHE A 478 -9.78 -4.20 25.73
CA PHE A 478 -10.67 -3.08 25.47
C PHE A 478 -11.83 -3.58 24.60
N ALA A 479 -13.07 -3.20 24.91
CA ALA A 479 -14.23 -3.47 24.06
C ALA A 479 -15.38 -2.49 24.33
N TRP A 480 -16.31 -2.34 23.38
CA TRP A 480 -17.56 -1.58 23.51
C TRP A 480 -18.78 -2.53 23.54
N PRO A 481 -19.01 -3.30 24.62
CA PRO A 481 -20.15 -4.19 24.74
C PRO A 481 -21.49 -3.44 24.85
N SER A 482 -22.58 -4.14 24.54
CA SER A 482 -23.92 -3.60 24.70
C SER A 482 -24.33 -3.55 26.18
N ASP A 483 -24.86 -2.42 26.63
CA ASP A 483 -25.33 -2.21 28.01
C ASP A 483 -26.57 -3.04 28.36
N LYS A 484 -27.29 -3.54 27.34
CA LYS A 484 -28.41 -4.50 27.46
C LYS A 484 -27.94 -5.92 27.89
N ARG A 485 -26.65 -6.12 28.20
CA ARG A 485 -26.03 -7.41 28.59
C ARG A 485 -25.20 -7.30 29.87
N GLN A 486 -25.00 -8.42 30.56
CA GLN A 486 -24.00 -8.51 31.63
C GLN A 486 -22.59 -8.43 31.04
N ARG A 487 -21.67 -7.74 31.72
CA ARG A 487 -20.30 -7.52 31.23
C ARG A 487 -19.36 -8.66 31.59
N GLU A 488 -18.42 -8.91 30.69
CA GLU A 488 -17.46 -10.00 30.80
C GLU A 488 -16.65 -9.96 32.10
N GLY A 489 -16.13 -8.78 32.50
CA GLY A 489 -15.33 -8.64 33.72
C GLY A 489 -16.09 -9.05 34.99
N ARG A 490 -17.41 -8.79 35.04
CA ARG A 490 -18.28 -9.24 36.13
C ARG A 490 -18.52 -10.75 36.10
N LEU A 491 -18.62 -11.34 34.91
CA LEU A 491 -18.82 -12.78 34.72
C LEU A 491 -17.56 -13.60 35.04
N LEU A 492 -16.38 -13.13 34.65
CA LEU A 492 -15.10 -13.72 35.03
C LEU A 492 -14.86 -13.62 36.55
N LYS A 493 -15.19 -12.47 37.17
CA LYS A 493 -15.15 -12.32 38.63
C LYS A 493 -16.07 -13.34 39.32
N LEU A 494 -17.32 -13.45 38.86
CA LEU A 494 -18.30 -14.38 39.42
C LEU A 494 -17.90 -15.86 39.24
N ALA A 495 -17.32 -16.21 38.09
CA ALA A 495 -16.80 -17.55 37.83
C ALA A 495 -15.59 -17.87 38.75
N THR A 496 -14.72 -16.88 38.99
CA THR A 496 -13.61 -16.98 39.95
C THR A 496 -14.12 -17.19 41.38
N GLU A 497 -15.10 -16.39 41.83
CA GLU A 497 -15.76 -16.54 43.14
C GLU A 497 -16.45 -17.90 43.31
N ARG A 498 -17.00 -18.46 42.22
CA ARG A 498 -17.63 -19.80 42.17
C ARG A 498 -16.65 -20.95 41.92
N ARG A 499 -15.34 -20.69 41.90
CA ARG A 499 -14.26 -21.69 41.73
C ARG A 499 -14.33 -22.47 40.42
N VAL A 500 -14.81 -21.84 39.34
CA VAL A 500 -14.78 -22.42 38.00
C VAL A 500 -13.33 -22.67 37.56
N THR A 501 -13.09 -23.80 36.90
CA THR A 501 -11.77 -24.20 36.40
C THR A 501 -11.73 -24.25 34.86
N GLY A 502 -10.53 -24.16 34.28
CA GLY A 502 -10.35 -24.21 32.81
C GLY A 502 -10.71 -22.91 32.07
N ILE A 503 -10.80 -21.77 32.76
CA ILE A 503 -11.06 -20.44 32.18
C ILE A 503 -9.96 -19.43 32.54
N ALA A 504 -10.01 -18.26 31.92
CA ALA A 504 -9.17 -17.10 32.24
C ALA A 504 -9.39 -16.57 33.68
N GLN A 505 -8.34 -16.01 34.30
CA GLN A 505 -8.37 -15.51 35.69
C GLN A 505 -8.60 -13.99 35.78
N TRP A 506 -9.67 -13.62 36.49
CA TRP A 506 -10.05 -12.21 36.68
C TRP A 506 -9.03 -11.43 37.53
N PHE A 507 -8.71 -10.19 37.11
CA PHE A 507 -7.83 -9.28 37.86
C PHE A 507 -8.49 -7.92 38.15
N HIS A 508 -8.94 -7.22 37.11
CA HIS A 508 -9.58 -5.90 37.25
C HIS A 508 -10.52 -5.60 36.09
N HIS A 509 -11.52 -4.73 36.28
CA HIS A 509 -12.31 -4.18 35.17
C HIS A 509 -12.91 -2.82 35.54
N GLU A 510 -13.01 -1.93 34.55
CA GLU A 510 -13.51 -0.56 34.68
C GLU A 510 -14.13 -0.08 33.35
N GLN A 511 -14.78 1.09 33.35
CA GLN A 511 -15.17 1.77 32.10
C GLN A 511 -14.26 2.94 31.82
N ILE A 512 -14.03 3.22 30.55
CA ILE A 512 -13.35 4.45 30.14
C ILE A 512 -14.39 5.59 30.19
N SER A 513 -13.96 6.69 30.79
CA SER A 513 -14.57 7.99 30.59
C SER A 513 -13.56 8.88 29.89
N ILE A 514 -13.99 9.56 28.83
CA ILE A 514 -13.22 10.56 28.11
C ILE A 514 -13.90 11.90 28.43
N ASP A 515 -13.12 12.88 28.89
CA ASP A 515 -13.56 14.24 29.22
C ASP A 515 -14.81 14.31 30.12
N GLY A 516 -14.89 13.40 31.11
CA GLY A 516 -15.98 13.30 32.08
C GLY A 516 -17.27 12.66 31.55
N SER A 517 -17.32 12.33 30.25
CA SER A 517 -18.40 11.57 29.62
C SER A 517 -18.02 10.09 29.51
N LEU A 518 -18.99 9.18 29.53
CA LEU A 518 -18.73 7.77 29.23
C LEU A 518 -18.41 7.63 27.74
N ASP A 519 -17.36 6.88 27.41
CA ASP A 519 -17.01 6.60 26.02
C ASP A 519 -18.03 5.60 25.42
N THR A 520 -18.67 6.02 24.33
CA THR A 520 -19.74 5.29 23.65
C THR A 520 -19.59 5.37 22.13
N ILE A 521 -20.25 4.46 21.42
CA ILE A 521 -20.27 4.51 19.94
C ILE A 521 -20.98 5.78 19.44
N ALA A 522 -21.95 6.31 20.21
CA ALA A 522 -22.66 7.54 19.87
C ALA A 522 -21.77 8.79 19.95
N SER A 523 -20.90 8.90 20.98
CA SER A 523 -19.94 10.01 21.07
C SER A 523 -18.96 10.01 19.89
N LEU A 524 -18.45 8.84 19.49
CA LEU A 524 -17.56 8.69 18.33
C LEU A 524 -18.26 8.99 16.98
N GLN A 525 -19.58 8.78 16.87
CA GLN A 525 -20.34 9.13 15.67
C GLN A 525 -20.65 10.63 15.59
N ASN A 526 -20.89 11.30 16.73
CA ASN A 526 -21.13 12.75 16.75
C ASN A 526 -19.91 13.56 16.33
N GLU A 527 -18.69 13.11 16.67
CA GLU A 527 -17.45 13.73 16.17
C GLU A 527 -17.32 13.61 14.64
N ARG A 528 -17.66 12.45 14.05
CA ARG A 528 -17.65 12.26 12.60
C ARG A 528 -18.73 13.04 11.85
N ASN A 529 -19.92 13.19 12.44
CA ASN A 529 -21.03 13.90 11.81
C ASN A 529 -20.86 15.43 11.86
N ALA A 530 -19.85 15.96 12.57
CA ALA A 530 -19.55 17.39 12.56
C ALA A 530 -19.01 17.90 11.20
N GLU A 531 -18.59 17.01 10.29
CA GLU A 531 -18.05 17.37 8.96
C GLU A 531 -19.11 17.39 7.84
N GLN A 532 -20.36 16.98 8.07
CA GLN A 532 -21.44 17.06 7.07
C GLN A 532 -22.75 17.57 7.68
N ASN A 533 -23.42 18.47 6.96
CA ASN A 533 -24.44 19.38 7.48
C ASN A 533 -25.63 18.73 8.22
N ALA A 534 -26.22 19.53 9.12
CA ALA A 534 -27.31 19.19 10.01
C ALA A 534 -28.61 18.68 9.34
N GLU A 535 -29.49 18.14 10.19
CA GLU A 535 -30.86 17.64 9.92
C GLU A 535 -31.02 16.19 9.42
N GLN A 536 -30.59 15.22 10.22
CA GLN A 536 -31.42 14.02 10.45
C GLN A 536 -31.48 13.65 11.94
N ASN A 537 -32.70 13.54 12.48
CA ASN A 537 -32.96 13.02 13.82
C ASN A 537 -32.76 11.49 13.86
N VAL A 538 -31.50 11.06 13.91
CA VAL A 538 -31.17 9.68 14.27
C VAL A 538 -31.46 9.51 15.77
N LYS A 539 -32.34 8.57 16.12
CA LYS A 539 -32.59 8.25 17.54
C LYS A 539 -31.31 7.73 18.17
N GLU A 540 -30.91 8.33 19.28
CA GLU A 540 -29.80 7.86 20.12
C GLU A 540 -30.00 6.39 20.50
N ASP A 541 -29.15 5.49 19.98
CA ASP A 541 -29.00 4.15 20.55
C ASP A 541 -27.85 4.18 21.55
N GLU A 542 -28.11 4.75 22.74
CA GLU A 542 -27.19 4.88 23.89
C GLU A 542 -26.60 3.54 24.40
N SER A 543 -26.88 2.41 23.72
CA SER A 543 -26.81 1.07 24.27
C SER A 543 -25.48 0.33 24.11
N HIS A 544 -24.40 1.01 23.75
CA HIS A 544 -23.05 0.44 23.62
C HIS A 544 -22.01 1.37 24.24
N LYS A 545 -21.31 0.88 25.28
CA LYS A 545 -20.45 1.67 26.18
C LYS A 545 -19.12 0.94 26.34
N SER A 546 -18.01 1.68 26.40
CA SER A 546 -16.69 1.08 26.56
C SER A 546 -16.50 0.41 27.92
N ASP A 547 -15.71 -0.66 27.93
CA ASP A 547 -15.36 -1.46 29.09
C ASP A 547 -13.90 -1.93 28.89
N VAL A 548 -13.08 -1.76 29.92
CA VAL A 548 -11.69 -2.24 29.98
C VAL A 548 -11.63 -3.37 31.00
N LEU A 549 -11.16 -4.52 30.54
CA LEU A 549 -11.05 -5.74 31.31
C LEU A 549 -9.57 -6.15 31.35
N SER A 550 -8.98 -6.05 32.54
CA SER A 550 -7.66 -6.63 32.82
C SER A 550 -7.82 -8.04 33.38
N ILE A 551 -7.21 -8.99 32.70
CA ILE A 551 -7.16 -10.41 33.05
C ILE A 551 -5.71 -10.70 33.46
N GLN A 552 -5.50 -11.39 34.58
CA GLN A 552 -4.16 -11.84 34.98
C GLN A 552 -3.92 -13.24 34.45
N GLU A 553 -3.01 -13.38 33.49
CA GLU A 553 -2.65 -14.65 32.88
C GLU A 553 -1.13 -14.85 33.05
N PRO A 554 -0.70 -15.61 34.07
CA PRO A 554 0.72 -15.69 34.44
C PRO A 554 1.59 -16.44 33.43
N ASP A 555 0.99 -17.21 32.50
CA ASP A 555 1.68 -18.08 31.55
C ASP A 555 1.67 -17.54 30.10
N LEU A 556 1.41 -16.23 29.93
CA LEU A 556 1.04 -15.65 28.64
C LEU A 556 2.09 -15.80 27.53
N ASP A 557 3.37 -15.78 27.89
CA ASP A 557 4.49 -15.99 26.95
C ASP A 557 4.52 -17.40 26.34
N THR A 558 3.61 -18.29 26.79
CA THR A 558 3.41 -19.64 26.27
C THR A 558 2.02 -19.85 25.67
N ALA A 559 1.17 -18.83 25.67
CA ALA A 559 -0.19 -18.89 25.12
C ALA A 559 -0.14 -18.85 23.59
N GLN A 560 -0.74 -19.85 22.93
CA GLN A 560 -0.82 -19.93 21.46
C GLN A 560 -2.28 -20.09 21.00
N PRO A 561 -2.69 -19.54 19.84
CA PRO A 561 -4.03 -19.75 19.30
C PRO A 561 -4.26 -21.22 18.93
N LEU A 562 -5.52 -21.65 18.85
CA LEU A 562 -5.86 -23.06 18.63
C LEU A 562 -5.21 -23.68 17.38
N HIS A 563 -5.00 -22.91 16.31
CA HIS A 563 -4.36 -23.38 15.08
C HIS A 563 -2.84 -23.66 15.21
N ALA A 564 -2.19 -23.23 16.29
CA ALA A 564 -0.74 -23.37 16.50
C ALA A 564 -0.33 -24.70 17.18
N TYR A 565 -1.23 -25.70 17.21
CA TYR A 565 -0.95 -27.03 17.75
C TYR A 565 0.17 -27.75 16.97
N LYS A 566 0.98 -28.55 17.67
CA LYS A 566 2.16 -29.20 17.08
C LYS A 566 1.95 -30.69 16.75
N SER A 567 0.84 -31.26 17.19
CA SER A 567 0.43 -32.62 16.82
C SER A 567 -1.07 -32.85 17.02
N VAL A 568 -1.62 -33.87 16.34
CA VAL A 568 -3.01 -34.31 16.53
C VAL A 568 -3.28 -34.73 17.99
N ILE A 569 -2.28 -35.31 18.67
CA ILE A 569 -2.40 -35.67 20.09
C ILE A 569 -2.57 -34.42 20.95
N GLU A 570 -1.75 -33.39 20.70
CA GLU A 570 -1.90 -32.08 21.35
C GLU A 570 -3.31 -31.51 21.12
N LEU A 571 -3.78 -31.54 19.87
CA LEU A 571 -5.10 -31.02 19.48
C LEU A 571 -6.23 -31.76 20.22
N LEU A 572 -6.16 -33.09 20.34
CA LEU A 572 -7.13 -33.88 21.11
C LEU A 572 -7.07 -33.59 22.62
N GLU A 573 -5.90 -33.31 23.17
CA GLU A 573 -5.77 -32.81 24.55
C GLU A 573 -6.38 -31.41 24.72
N VAL A 574 -6.38 -30.54 23.68
CA VAL A 574 -7.15 -29.28 23.70
C VAL A 574 -8.61 -29.57 23.99
N PHE A 575 -9.20 -30.41 23.14
CA PHE A 575 -10.65 -30.57 23.14
C PHE A 575 -11.14 -31.26 24.41
N ARG A 576 -10.37 -32.19 24.97
CA ARG A 576 -10.61 -32.76 26.30
C ARG A 576 -10.70 -31.67 27.38
N ASP A 577 -9.71 -30.79 27.45
CA ASP A 577 -9.60 -29.79 28.52
C ASP A 577 -10.61 -28.64 28.36
N VAL A 578 -10.92 -28.25 27.12
CA VAL A 578 -12.00 -27.30 26.78
C VAL A 578 -13.38 -27.83 27.17
N ILE A 579 -13.65 -29.11 26.92
CA ILE A 579 -14.90 -29.76 27.36
C ILE A 579 -15.01 -29.75 28.89
N ALA A 580 -13.91 -29.98 29.61
CA ALA A 580 -13.88 -29.88 31.06
C ALA A 580 -14.12 -28.43 31.57
N GLY A 581 -13.53 -27.43 30.92
CA GLY A 581 -13.75 -26.01 31.25
C GLY A 581 -15.19 -25.54 31.02
N HIS A 582 -15.79 -25.88 29.87
CA HIS A 582 -17.21 -25.60 29.60
C HIS A 582 -18.13 -26.31 30.60
N ARG A 583 -17.76 -27.54 31.02
CA ARG A 583 -18.48 -28.27 32.06
C ARG A 583 -18.41 -27.55 33.40
N SER A 584 -17.24 -27.12 33.86
CA SER A 584 -17.08 -26.40 35.14
C SER A 584 -17.83 -25.05 35.14
N LEU A 585 -17.80 -24.31 34.03
CA LEU A 585 -18.62 -23.10 33.85
C LEU A 585 -20.12 -23.36 34.09
N LEU A 586 -20.65 -24.44 33.52
CA LEU A 586 -22.07 -24.80 33.59
C LEU A 586 -22.46 -25.42 34.94
N GLU A 587 -21.64 -26.32 35.47
CA GLU A 587 -21.92 -27.10 36.68
C GLU A 587 -21.61 -26.31 37.96
N ASP A 588 -20.45 -25.67 38.04
CA ASP A 588 -19.96 -24.96 39.23
C ASP A 588 -20.32 -23.48 39.17
N GLY A 589 -20.02 -22.84 38.02
CA GLY A 589 -20.27 -21.41 37.80
C GLY A 589 -21.73 -21.03 37.64
N LYS A 590 -22.59 -21.98 37.22
CA LYS A 590 -23.96 -21.73 36.72
C LYS A 590 -24.01 -20.72 35.57
N ILE A 591 -22.97 -20.68 34.75
CA ILE A 591 -22.80 -19.75 33.63
C ILE A 591 -22.78 -20.56 32.32
N LEU A 592 -23.66 -20.21 31.38
CA LEU A 592 -23.75 -20.83 30.07
C LEU A 592 -22.98 -20.00 29.03
N HIS A 593 -22.02 -20.62 28.33
CA HIS A 593 -21.10 -19.88 27.44
C HIS A 593 -21.75 -19.26 26.20
N ARG A 594 -22.68 -20.00 25.56
CA ARG A 594 -23.45 -19.64 24.35
C ARG A 594 -22.66 -19.40 23.04
N GLU A 595 -21.37 -19.11 23.09
CA GLU A 595 -20.49 -18.92 21.92
C GLU A 595 -19.30 -19.88 21.97
N ILE A 596 -19.17 -20.81 21.02
CA ILE A 596 -18.11 -21.85 21.05
C ILE A 596 -17.38 -21.81 19.72
N SER A 597 -16.31 -21.01 19.68
CA SER A 597 -15.49 -20.73 18.52
C SER A 597 -14.04 -21.09 18.78
N GLU A 598 -13.30 -21.45 17.74
CA GLU A 598 -11.86 -21.71 17.80
C GLU A 598 -11.04 -20.52 18.32
N ASN A 599 -11.51 -19.30 18.06
CA ASN A 599 -10.92 -18.05 18.56
C ASN A 599 -11.05 -17.86 20.08
N ASN A 600 -11.92 -18.64 20.74
CA ASN A 600 -12.20 -18.52 22.18
C ASN A 600 -11.46 -19.60 23.00
N ILE A 601 -10.48 -20.27 22.38
CA ILE A 601 -9.70 -21.38 22.95
C ILE A 601 -8.20 -21.08 22.79
N ILE A 602 -7.45 -21.14 23.90
CA ILE A 602 -5.99 -20.95 23.88
C ILE A 602 -5.22 -22.18 24.38
N ILE A 603 -4.10 -22.42 23.72
CA ILE A 603 -3.08 -23.41 24.06
C ILE A 603 -2.15 -22.79 25.10
N THR A 604 -1.89 -23.44 26.24
CA THR A 604 -0.91 -22.98 27.24
C THR A 604 0.08 -24.09 27.57
N LYS A 605 1.21 -23.79 28.21
CA LYS A 605 2.02 -24.85 28.87
C LYS A 605 1.44 -25.10 30.27
N PRO A 606 1.18 -26.35 30.66
CA PRO A 606 0.67 -26.64 32.01
C PRO A 606 1.76 -26.35 33.05
N ALA A 607 1.40 -25.65 34.14
CA ALA A 607 2.33 -25.31 35.23
C ALA A 607 2.86 -26.52 36.02
N ALA A 608 2.31 -27.71 35.80
CA ALA A 608 2.78 -28.98 36.37
C ALA A 608 2.55 -30.15 35.41
N GLU A 609 3.38 -31.19 35.49
CA GLU A 609 3.28 -32.38 34.65
C GLU A 609 1.95 -33.12 34.92
N GLY A 610 1.14 -33.30 33.88
CA GLY A 610 -0.23 -33.85 33.99
C GLY A 610 -1.33 -32.83 34.33
N GLY A 611 -1.00 -31.55 34.51
CA GLY A 611 -2.00 -30.48 34.67
C GLY A 611 -2.82 -30.19 33.40
N PRO A 612 -3.99 -29.52 33.51
CA PRO A 612 -4.78 -29.12 32.36
C PRO A 612 -3.95 -28.18 31.47
N LYS A 613 -3.86 -28.52 30.18
CA LYS A 613 -2.93 -27.84 29.27
C LYS A 613 -3.47 -26.51 28.77
N ARG A 614 -4.78 -26.23 28.88
CA ARG A 614 -5.47 -25.20 28.08
C ARG A 614 -6.63 -24.52 28.82
N ARG A 615 -7.08 -23.38 28.29
CA ARG A 615 -8.13 -22.55 28.89
C ARG A 615 -9.09 -21.98 27.84
N LEU A 616 -10.34 -21.79 28.27
CA LEU A 616 -11.34 -20.99 27.57
C LEU A 616 -11.18 -19.50 27.90
N ILE A 617 -11.35 -18.67 26.88
CA ILE A 617 -11.34 -17.21 26.96
C ILE A 617 -12.63 -16.63 26.37
N ASP A 618 -12.85 -15.33 26.58
CA ASP A 618 -13.95 -14.55 26.00
C ASP A 618 -15.36 -14.97 26.47
N LEU A 619 -15.76 -14.47 27.65
CA LEU A 619 -17.06 -14.72 28.28
C LEU A 619 -18.18 -13.74 27.85
N ASP A 620 -17.95 -12.93 26.82
CA ASP A 620 -18.73 -11.74 26.42
C ASP A 620 -20.20 -12.03 26.01
N LEU A 621 -20.47 -13.26 25.56
CA LEU A 621 -21.83 -13.73 25.23
C LEU A 621 -22.39 -14.72 26.25
N THR A 622 -21.74 -14.94 27.39
CA THR A 622 -22.27 -15.86 28.40
C THR A 622 -23.58 -15.36 29.03
N LYS A 623 -24.25 -16.24 29.78
CA LYS A 623 -25.39 -15.89 30.63
C LYS A 623 -25.38 -16.74 31.89
N GLU A 624 -25.54 -16.10 33.06
CA GLU A 624 -25.88 -16.78 34.31
C GLU A 624 -27.27 -17.43 34.22
N LEU A 625 -27.39 -18.72 34.49
CA LEU A 625 -28.58 -19.54 34.20
C LEU A 625 -29.87 -19.00 34.82
N ASP A 626 -29.81 -18.55 36.08
CA ASP A 626 -30.95 -18.12 36.87
C ASP A 626 -31.27 -16.61 36.74
N SER A 627 -30.55 -15.90 35.87
CA SER A 627 -30.79 -14.47 35.61
C SER A 627 -32.00 -14.23 34.68
N THR A 628 -32.64 -13.07 34.83
CA THR A 628 -33.75 -12.63 33.97
C THR A 628 -33.33 -12.53 32.49
N PRO A 629 -34.28 -12.56 31.52
CA PRO A 629 -33.96 -12.32 30.12
C PRO A 629 -33.27 -10.97 29.93
N SER A 630 -32.17 -10.93 29.18
CA SER A 630 -31.51 -9.69 28.74
C SER A 630 -32.41 -8.91 27.79
N GLY A 631 -32.47 -7.58 27.90
CA GLY A 631 -33.28 -6.69 27.06
C GLY A 631 -32.84 -6.56 25.59
N ALA A 632 -31.92 -7.41 25.11
CA ALA A 632 -31.47 -7.43 23.72
C ALA A 632 -32.53 -8.06 22.79
N SER A 633 -32.88 -7.37 21.71
CA SER A 633 -33.99 -7.71 20.80
C SER A 633 -33.71 -8.84 19.80
N HIS A 634 -32.44 -9.20 19.56
CA HIS A 634 -32.03 -10.12 18.49
C HIS A 634 -31.32 -11.38 19.05
N ARG A 635 -31.23 -12.44 18.23
CA ARG A 635 -30.44 -13.64 18.57
C ARG A 635 -28.95 -13.31 18.48
N THR A 636 -28.15 -13.72 19.47
CA THR A 636 -26.75 -13.27 19.59
C THR A 636 -25.80 -14.44 19.83
N GLY A 637 -24.69 -14.44 19.10
CA GLY A 637 -23.70 -15.51 19.04
C GLY A 637 -23.55 -15.98 17.60
N THR A 638 -22.35 -16.42 17.22
CA THR A 638 -22.07 -16.82 15.83
C THR A 638 -23.05 -17.93 15.40
N ILE A 639 -23.85 -17.68 14.35
CA ILE A 639 -25.02 -18.51 13.99
C ILE A 639 -24.64 -19.99 13.75
N GLN A 640 -23.49 -20.21 13.12
CA GLN A 640 -22.89 -21.52 12.82
C GLN A 640 -22.37 -22.26 14.07
N PHE A 641 -22.36 -21.64 15.25
CA PHE A 641 -21.83 -22.20 16.50
C PHE A 641 -22.80 -22.08 17.69
N MET A 642 -23.87 -21.28 17.57
CA MET A 642 -24.91 -21.08 18.58
C MET A 642 -25.57 -22.40 19.03
N SER A 643 -25.93 -22.50 20.31
CA SER A 643 -26.63 -23.67 20.86
C SER A 643 -28.09 -23.75 20.37
N ILE A 644 -28.55 -24.95 20.02
CA ILE A 644 -29.85 -25.17 19.36
C ILE A 644 -31.06 -24.69 20.19
N ARG A 645 -30.92 -24.67 21.53
CA ARG A 645 -31.93 -24.13 22.45
C ARG A 645 -32.12 -22.61 22.32
N SER A 646 -31.06 -21.88 21.96
CA SER A 646 -31.11 -20.43 21.70
C SER A 646 -31.77 -20.11 20.35
N LEU A 647 -31.73 -21.05 19.41
CA LEU A 647 -32.41 -20.95 18.10
C LEU A 647 -33.91 -21.28 18.18
N ASN A 648 -34.33 -22.24 19.02
CA ASN A 648 -35.69 -22.80 18.98
C ASN A 648 -36.66 -22.35 20.09
N ARG A 649 -36.25 -21.52 21.06
CA ARG A 649 -37.11 -20.96 22.14
C ARG A 649 -37.85 -21.98 23.04
N ILE A 650 -37.49 -23.27 23.04
CA ILE A 650 -38.17 -24.31 23.84
C ILE A 650 -37.78 -24.22 25.33
N TYR A 651 -38.78 -24.14 26.19
CA TYR A 651 -38.63 -24.17 27.64
C TYR A 651 -38.86 -25.59 28.21
N PHE A 652 -38.09 -25.90 29.26
CA PHE A 652 -38.06 -27.12 30.09
C PHE A 652 -37.35 -28.41 29.62
N THR A 653 -36.66 -28.99 30.61
CA THR A 653 -36.07 -30.35 30.72
C THR A 653 -35.33 -30.95 29.52
N LEU A 654 -33.99 -30.79 29.50
CA LEU A 654 -32.99 -31.88 29.36
C LEU A 654 -31.57 -31.29 29.26
N ARG A 655 -30.70 -31.60 30.24
CA ARG A 655 -29.25 -31.25 30.22
C ARG A 655 -28.54 -31.83 28.98
N ILE A 656 -28.91 -33.07 28.65
CA ILE A 656 -28.28 -33.94 27.64
C ILE A 656 -28.18 -33.31 26.24
N LEU A 657 -29.17 -32.51 25.82
CA LEU A 657 -29.16 -31.94 24.47
C LEU A 657 -28.09 -30.85 24.26
N ILE A 658 -27.69 -30.16 25.34
CA ILE A 658 -26.67 -29.12 25.29
C ILE A 658 -25.30 -29.77 25.09
N ASP A 659 -24.99 -30.81 25.87
CA ASP A 659 -23.72 -31.54 25.81
C ASP A 659 -23.48 -32.13 24.41
N ILE A 660 -24.52 -32.74 23.80
CA ILE A 660 -24.46 -33.25 22.42
C ILE A 660 -24.17 -32.13 21.41
N THR A 661 -24.78 -30.95 21.58
CA THR A 661 -24.57 -29.82 20.65
C THR A 661 -23.14 -29.26 20.76
N MET A 662 -22.57 -29.18 21.96
CA MET A 662 -21.17 -28.74 22.13
C MET A 662 -20.18 -29.73 21.48
N ALA A 663 -20.41 -31.04 21.65
CA ALA A 663 -19.55 -32.08 21.09
C ALA A 663 -19.48 -32.04 19.55
N PHE A 664 -20.62 -31.89 18.86
CA PHE A 664 -20.67 -31.82 17.39
C PHE A 664 -20.00 -30.55 16.79
N ARG A 665 -19.94 -29.44 17.52
CA ARG A 665 -19.26 -28.22 17.05
C ARG A 665 -17.75 -28.34 17.18
N LEU A 666 -17.25 -28.89 18.30
CA LEU A 666 -15.83 -29.10 18.53
C LEU A 666 -15.23 -30.14 17.57
N SER A 667 -15.99 -31.18 17.19
CA SER A 667 -15.55 -32.10 16.13
C SER A 667 -15.47 -31.44 14.75
N GLY A 668 -16.31 -30.44 14.46
CA GLY A 668 -16.22 -29.63 13.23
C GLY A 668 -14.94 -28.79 13.13
N ILE A 669 -14.53 -28.15 14.24
CA ILE A 669 -13.27 -27.39 14.33
C ILE A 669 -12.06 -28.32 14.14
N LEU A 670 -12.12 -29.53 14.72
CA LEU A 670 -11.12 -30.59 14.53
C LEU A 670 -10.90 -30.95 13.05
N TRP A 671 -11.98 -31.01 12.26
CA TRP A 671 -11.91 -31.25 10.81
C TRP A 671 -11.38 -30.04 10.03
N ALA A 672 -11.78 -28.82 10.39
CA ALA A 672 -11.30 -27.60 9.72
C ALA A 672 -9.79 -27.37 9.92
N SER A 673 -9.30 -27.56 11.15
CA SER A 673 -7.87 -27.44 11.49
C SER A 673 -7.00 -28.45 10.72
N LEU A 674 -7.52 -29.67 10.50
CA LEU A 674 -6.85 -30.71 9.72
C LEU A 674 -6.73 -30.36 8.22
N VAL A 675 -7.62 -29.51 7.70
CA VAL A 675 -7.55 -28.99 6.33
C VAL A 675 -6.59 -27.80 6.24
N ILE A 676 -6.69 -26.82 7.15
CA ILE A 676 -5.84 -25.61 7.14
C ILE A 676 -4.36 -25.95 7.27
N SER A 677 -4.01 -26.94 8.11
CA SER A 677 -2.63 -27.42 8.26
C SER A 677 -2.06 -28.13 7.01
N THR A 678 -2.89 -28.46 6.02
CA THR A 678 -2.44 -28.94 4.70
C THR A 678 -2.39 -27.86 3.61
N SER A 679 -2.74 -26.61 3.94
CA SER A 679 -2.85 -25.49 2.99
C SER A 679 -1.95 -24.29 3.29
N ALA A 680 -1.15 -24.33 4.37
CA ALA A 680 -0.25 -23.25 4.78
C ALA A 680 1.15 -23.33 4.13
N VAL A 681 1.22 -23.80 2.87
CA VAL A 681 2.37 -23.69 1.98
C VAL A 681 1.86 -22.94 0.74
N VAL A 682 2.70 -22.05 0.16
CA VAL A 682 2.37 -21.00 -0.84
C VAL A 682 1.40 -19.90 -0.34
N PHE A 683 1.67 -18.59 -0.46
CA PHE A 683 2.77 -17.83 -1.10
C PHE A 683 3.32 -16.72 -0.18
N ASP A 684 4.65 -16.66 -0.07
CA ASP A 684 5.41 -15.42 0.22
C ASP A 684 6.76 -15.57 -0.52
N GLN A 685 6.69 -15.40 -1.85
CA GLN A 685 7.84 -15.49 -2.75
C GLN A 685 8.01 -14.15 -3.44
N THR A 686 9.19 -13.57 -3.31
CA THR A 686 9.62 -12.41 -4.10
C THR A 686 9.58 -12.78 -5.59
N ILE A 687 9.06 -11.85 -6.41
CA ILE A 687 9.10 -12.02 -7.86
C ILE A 687 10.53 -11.78 -8.34
N ASP A 688 11.02 -12.73 -9.12
CA ASP A 688 12.31 -12.70 -9.79
C ASP A 688 12.34 -11.61 -10.88
N LEU A 689 13.45 -10.90 -11.01
CA LEU A 689 13.57 -9.76 -11.93
C LEU A 689 14.02 -10.13 -13.36
N SER A 690 14.09 -11.42 -13.69
CA SER A 690 14.34 -11.86 -15.06
C SER A 690 13.27 -11.38 -16.04
N LEU A 691 13.67 -11.15 -17.29
CA LEU A 691 12.78 -10.59 -18.30
C LEU A 691 11.64 -11.53 -18.67
N LEU A 692 10.49 -10.92 -18.99
CA LEU A 692 9.27 -11.64 -19.36
C LEU A 692 9.48 -12.50 -20.61
N GLY A 693 9.49 -13.81 -20.41
CA GLY A 693 9.60 -14.81 -21.46
C GLY A 693 10.19 -16.13 -20.94
N PRO A 694 10.51 -17.07 -21.84
CA PRO A 694 11.11 -18.35 -21.48
C PRO A 694 12.48 -18.17 -20.81
N ILE A 695 12.64 -18.64 -19.56
CA ILE A 695 13.95 -18.60 -18.89
C ILE A 695 14.89 -19.74 -19.30
N TYR A 696 14.35 -20.77 -19.95
CA TYR A 696 15.06 -21.88 -20.59
C TYR A 696 14.44 -22.13 -21.97
N LEU A 697 15.18 -22.75 -22.89
CA LEU A 697 14.55 -23.26 -24.11
C LEU A 697 13.54 -24.37 -23.74
N PRO A 698 12.31 -24.33 -24.27
CA PRO A 698 11.28 -25.35 -24.02
C PRO A 698 11.81 -26.77 -24.20
N ALA A 699 11.36 -27.69 -23.35
CA ALA A 699 11.66 -29.12 -23.48
C ALA A 699 11.33 -29.62 -24.90
N ALA A 700 12.33 -30.13 -25.61
CA ALA A 700 12.21 -30.59 -27.00
C ALA A 700 11.93 -32.11 -27.10
N ASN A 701 11.83 -32.80 -25.96
CA ASN A 701 11.44 -34.20 -25.89
C ASN A 701 10.50 -34.48 -24.69
N ARG A 702 9.78 -35.60 -24.77
CA ARG A 702 8.83 -36.07 -23.75
C ARG A 702 9.41 -37.06 -22.73
N ASN A 703 10.70 -37.40 -22.83
CA ASN A 703 11.33 -38.48 -22.04
C ASN A 703 11.88 -38.01 -20.69
N PHE A 704 11.53 -36.80 -20.25
CA PHE A 704 11.87 -36.31 -18.92
C PHE A 704 10.87 -36.85 -17.89
N GLN A 705 11.39 -37.38 -16.77
CA GLN A 705 10.59 -37.94 -15.67
C GLN A 705 9.47 -36.99 -15.20
N ALA A 706 9.72 -35.68 -15.22
CA ALA A 706 8.72 -34.65 -14.88
C ALA A 706 7.41 -34.78 -15.68
N TRP A 707 7.47 -35.19 -16.96
CA TRP A 707 6.26 -35.41 -17.77
C TRP A 707 5.53 -36.71 -17.38
N ASP A 708 6.25 -37.79 -17.10
CA ASP A 708 5.66 -39.06 -16.64
C ASP A 708 5.00 -38.91 -15.26
N ASP A 709 5.66 -38.18 -14.36
CA ASP A 709 5.15 -37.80 -13.06
C ASP A 709 3.89 -36.93 -13.21
N ALA A 710 3.92 -35.91 -14.07
CA ALA A 710 2.77 -35.02 -14.32
C ALA A 710 1.54 -35.77 -14.85
N LYS A 711 1.70 -36.64 -15.86
CA LYS A 711 0.60 -37.46 -16.40
C LYS A 711 0.00 -38.35 -15.31
N THR A 712 0.84 -38.97 -14.49
CA THR A 712 0.42 -39.85 -13.38
C THR A 712 -0.31 -39.07 -12.30
N GLN A 713 0.23 -37.92 -11.89
CA GLN A 713 -0.37 -37.04 -10.88
C GLN A 713 -1.69 -36.45 -11.36
N ALA A 714 -1.79 -35.98 -12.60
CA ALA A 714 -3.02 -35.43 -13.17
C ALA A 714 -4.12 -36.48 -13.26
N ALA A 715 -3.82 -37.69 -13.74
CA ALA A 715 -4.78 -38.80 -13.74
C ALA A 715 -5.25 -39.16 -12.33
N ALA A 716 -4.33 -39.24 -11.35
CA ALA A 716 -4.69 -39.53 -9.96
C ALA A 716 -5.52 -38.42 -9.32
N ALA A 717 -5.19 -37.15 -9.58
CA ALA A 717 -5.89 -35.98 -9.07
C ALA A 717 -7.31 -35.89 -9.63
N LEU A 718 -7.49 -35.98 -10.97
CA LEU A 718 -8.82 -35.95 -11.59
C LEU A 718 -9.69 -37.11 -11.10
N ASN A 719 -9.16 -38.34 -11.03
CA ASN A 719 -9.89 -39.48 -10.47
C ASN A 719 -10.30 -39.26 -9.00
N LYS A 720 -9.44 -38.64 -8.17
CA LYS A 720 -9.76 -38.29 -6.78
C LYS A 720 -10.86 -37.22 -6.71
N ILE A 721 -10.81 -36.19 -7.56
CA ILE A 721 -11.84 -35.14 -7.62
C ILE A 721 -13.19 -35.77 -8.03
N ILE A 722 -13.18 -36.63 -9.05
CA ILE A 722 -14.36 -37.40 -9.49
C ILE A 722 -14.92 -38.28 -8.37
N GLN A 723 -14.09 -38.98 -7.61
CA GLN A 723 -14.56 -39.85 -6.51
C GLN A 723 -15.12 -39.06 -5.31
N THR A 724 -14.58 -37.87 -5.03
CA THR A 724 -14.89 -37.10 -3.81
C THR A 724 -15.82 -35.91 -4.04
N GLY A 725 -16.02 -35.48 -5.27
CA GLY A 725 -16.73 -34.24 -5.63
C GLY A 725 -16.00 -32.96 -5.21
N ASN A 726 -14.72 -33.04 -4.83
CA ASN A 726 -13.98 -31.94 -4.20
C ASN A 726 -12.56 -31.78 -4.74
N SER A 727 -12.11 -30.54 -4.92
CA SER A 727 -10.73 -30.16 -5.23
C SER A 727 -10.29 -28.94 -4.40
N THR A 728 -8.99 -28.65 -4.38
CA THR A 728 -8.44 -27.40 -3.81
C THR A 728 -8.99 -26.15 -4.51
N TYR A 729 -9.38 -26.28 -5.77
CA TYR A 729 -9.82 -25.21 -6.66
C TYR A 729 -11.35 -25.06 -6.70
N GLY A 730 -12.11 -25.82 -5.89
CA GLY A 730 -13.57 -25.80 -5.83
C GLY A 730 -14.21 -27.19 -5.87
N PRO A 731 -15.52 -27.31 -5.60
CA PRO A 731 -16.27 -28.55 -5.74
C PRO A 731 -16.43 -28.93 -7.22
N LEU A 732 -16.62 -30.24 -7.49
CA LEU A 732 -16.98 -30.77 -8.80
C LEU A 732 -18.31 -31.52 -8.69
N ASP A 733 -19.28 -31.17 -9.55
CA ASP A 733 -20.45 -31.99 -9.82
C ASP A 733 -20.07 -33.23 -10.64
N ASN A 734 -19.71 -34.29 -9.92
CA ASN A 734 -19.36 -35.59 -10.46
C ASN A 734 -20.58 -36.43 -10.91
N LYS A 735 -21.80 -35.87 -10.95
CA LYS A 735 -23.03 -36.58 -11.32
C LYS A 735 -23.73 -36.01 -12.54
N GLY A 736 -23.90 -34.70 -12.58
CA GLY A 736 -24.62 -33.95 -13.60
C GLY A 736 -23.72 -33.23 -14.62
N THR A 737 -22.39 -33.32 -14.51
CA THR A 737 -21.44 -32.69 -15.46
C THR A 737 -20.36 -33.64 -15.96
N SER A 738 -20.33 -33.84 -17.27
CA SER A 738 -19.28 -34.59 -17.99
C SER A 738 -18.25 -33.63 -18.57
N PHE A 739 -17.01 -34.08 -18.77
CA PHE A 739 -15.95 -33.24 -19.33
C PHE A 739 -14.89 -34.00 -20.15
N SER A 740 -14.29 -33.29 -21.11
CA SER A 740 -13.08 -33.68 -21.83
C SER A 740 -11.98 -32.66 -21.55
N THR A 741 -10.75 -33.09 -21.33
CA THR A 741 -9.60 -32.20 -21.12
C THR A 741 -8.31 -32.79 -21.64
N SER A 742 -7.50 -31.94 -22.27
CA SER A 742 -6.23 -32.34 -22.87
C SER A 742 -5.13 -31.31 -22.59
N VAL A 743 -3.89 -31.78 -22.46
CA VAL A 743 -2.67 -30.96 -22.46
C VAL A 743 -1.82 -31.41 -23.64
N PHE A 744 -1.30 -30.48 -24.44
CA PHE A 744 -0.54 -30.77 -25.66
C PHE A 744 0.74 -29.93 -25.76
N ASP A 745 1.67 -30.37 -26.59
CA ASP A 745 2.90 -29.66 -26.95
C ASP A 745 3.08 -29.57 -28.48
N LEU A 746 4.24 -29.09 -28.94
CA LEU A 746 4.59 -29.00 -30.37
C LEU A 746 5.44 -30.18 -30.89
N ILE A 747 5.70 -31.19 -30.07
CA ILE A 747 6.62 -32.30 -30.36
C ILE A 747 5.91 -33.43 -31.11
N CYS A 748 4.65 -33.71 -30.74
CA CYS A 748 3.86 -34.79 -31.32
C CYS A 748 2.39 -34.39 -31.49
N ASN A 749 1.73 -34.98 -32.48
CA ASN A 749 0.30 -34.80 -32.74
C ASN A 749 -0.58 -35.36 -31.60
N GLU A 750 -0.13 -36.44 -30.95
CA GLU A 750 -0.80 -36.99 -29.77
C GLU A 750 -0.59 -36.04 -28.58
N PRO A 751 -1.62 -35.75 -27.75
CA PRO A 751 -1.47 -34.90 -26.57
C PRO A 751 -0.43 -35.45 -25.56
N LEU A 752 0.09 -34.58 -24.69
CA LEU A 752 0.87 -34.97 -23.51
C LEU A 752 -0.01 -35.71 -22.50
N PHE A 753 -1.25 -35.25 -22.34
CA PHE A 753 -2.24 -35.80 -21.42
C PHE A 753 -3.62 -35.63 -22.02
N ASP A 754 -4.48 -36.63 -21.87
CA ASP A 754 -5.85 -36.61 -22.35
C ASP A 754 -6.75 -37.38 -21.38
N PHE A 755 -7.89 -36.82 -21.04
CA PHE A 755 -8.77 -37.36 -20.01
C PHE A 755 -10.24 -37.01 -20.29
N HIS A 756 -11.11 -38.01 -20.18
CA HIS A 756 -12.56 -37.85 -20.34
C HIS A 756 -13.29 -38.40 -19.12
N PHE A 757 -14.34 -37.71 -18.69
CA PHE A 757 -15.21 -38.14 -17.60
C PHE A 757 -16.68 -38.12 -18.02
N GLU A 758 -17.33 -39.26 -17.85
CA GLU A 758 -18.74 -39.49 -18.16
C GLU A 758 -19.55 -39.50 -16.87
N ALA A 759 -20.33 -38.44 -16.67
CA ALA A 759 -21.17 -38.27 -15.50
C ALA A 759 -22.34 -39.28 -15.50
N PRO A 760 -22.61 -39.99 -14.39
CA PRO A 760 -23.67 -41.00 -14.31
C PRO A 760 -25.08 -40.53 -14.69
N GLU A 761 -25.43 -39.26 -14.46
CA GLU A 761 -26.75 -38.74 -14.82
C GLU A 761 -26.89 -38.29 -16.28
N LEU A 762 -25.76 -38.22 -17.01
CA LEU A 762 -25.72 -37.89 -18.43
C LEU A 762 -25.57 -39.12 -19.33
N ILE A 763 -25.66 -40.33 -18.79
CA ILE A 763 -25.74 -41.57 -19.59
C ILE A 763 -26.90 -41.46 -20.60
N GLY A 764 -26.57 -41.58 -21.89
CA GLY A 764 -27.51 -41.37 -23.00
C GLY A 764 -27.42 -39.98 -23.66
N SER A 765 -26.67 -39.03 -23.08
CA SER A 765 -26.39 -37.71 -23.68
C SER A 765 -25.25 -37.73 -24.71
N TYR A 766 -24.53 -38.86 -24.85
CA TYR A 766 -23.39 -39.02 -25.77
C TYR A 766 -23.86 -39.65 -27.09
N THR A 767 -23.76 -38.94 -28.22
CA THR A 767 -24.31 -39.41 -29.51
C THR A 767 -23.59 -40.65 -30.07
N LYS A 768 -22.35 -40.90 -29.65
CA LYS A 768 -21.57 -42.14 -29.94
C LYS A 768 -21.43 -43.06 -28.73
N GLY A 769 -22.22 -42.84 -27.68
CA GLY A 769 -22.31 -43.68 -26.48
C GLY A 769 -21.24 -43.46 -25.42
N LYS A 770 -20.15 -42.76 -25.73
CA LYS A 770 -19.06 -42.40 -24.81
C LYS A 770 -18.40 -41.09 -25.25
N LEU A 771 -17.56 -40.49 -24.40
CA LEU A 771 -16.72 -39.35 -24.78
C LEU A 771 -15.44 -39.79 -25.52
N THR A 772 -14.99 -38.96 -26.46
CA THR A 772 -13.73 -39.08 -27.20
C THR A 772 -13.06 -37.71 -27.40
N ASP A 773 -11.85 -37.70 -27.94
CA ASP A 773 -11.13 -36.52 -28.43
C ASP A 773 -11.86 -35.80 -29.58
N ASN A 774 -12.72 -36.52 -30.30
CA ASN A 774 -13.54 -35.99 -31.41
C ASN A 774 -14.92 -35.50 -30.94
N THR A 775 -15.33 -35.77 -29.69
CA THR A 775 -16.65 -35.36 -29.21
C THR A 775 -16.77 -33.83 -29.18
N VAL A 776 -17.82 -33.35 -29.85
CA VAL A 776 -18.10 -31.93 -30.05
C VAL A 776 -18.88 -31.34 -28.88
N TYR A 777 -18.45 -30.15 -28.47
CA TYR A 777 -19.06 -29.27 -27.48
C TYR A 777 -19.37 -27.92 -28.12
N ARG A 778 -20.31 -27.15 -27.56
CA ARG A 778 -20.41 -25.71 -27.89
C ARG A 778 -19.28 -24.94 -27.23
N THR A 779 -18.77 -23.93 -27.92
CA THR A 779 -17.60 -23.15 -27.48
C THR A 779 -17.93 -21.97 -26.57
N GLY A 780 -19.06 -21.30 -26.81
CA GLY A 780 -19.33 -20.00 -26.20
C GLY A 780 -18.25 -18.99 -26.61
N SER A 781 -17.79 -18.13 -25.71
CA SER A 781 -16.93 -16.99 -26.07
C SER A 781 -15.50 -17.35 -26.49
N LEU A 782 -15.11 -18.64 -26.41
CA LEU A 782 -13.94 -19.17 -27.12
C LEU A 782 -14.05 -18.96 -28.63
N GLY A 783 -15.27 -18.97 -29.18
CA GLY A 783 -15.56 -18.65 -30.58
C GLY A 783 -15.03 -17.29 -31.06
N LYS A 784 -14.91 -16.31 -30.17
CA LYS A 784 -14.30 -15.00 -30.50
C LYS A 784 -12.84 -15.11 -30.93
N LEU A 785 -12.07 -16.07 -30.40
CA LEU A 785 -10.70 -16.32 -30.88
C LEU A 785 -10.71 -16.98 -32.27
N LEU A 786 -11.66 -17.85 -32.59
CA LEU A 786 -11.81 -18.44 -33.93
C LEU A 786 -12.13 -17.35 -34.97
N VAL A 787 -13.01 -16.41 -34.63
CA VAL A 787 -13.30 -15.21 -35.43
C VAL A 787 -12.06 -14.35 -35.65
N MET A 788 -11.33 -14.00 -34.58
CA MET A 788 -10.10 -13.22 -34.76
C MET A 788 -9.02 -13.99 -35.52
N TYR A 789 -8.97 -15.31 -35.42
CA TYR A 789 -8.02 -16.11 -36.18
C TYR A 789 -8.33 -16.12 -37.68
N ALA A 790 -9.61 -16.25 -38.08
CA ALA A 790 -10.04 -16.06 -39.46
C ALA A 790 -9.68 -14.65 -39.98
N TRP A 791 -9.95 -13.61 -39.17
CA TRP A 791 -9.53 -12.24 -39.49
C TRP A 791 -8.03 -12.13 -39.74
N MET A 792 -7.19 -12.72 -38.87
CA MET A 792 -5.73 -12.67 -39.02
C MET A 792 -5.22 -13.43 -40.26
N VAL A 793 -5.91 -14.50 -40.67
CA VAL A 793 -5.56 -15.28 -41.87
C VAL A 793 -5.93 -14.55 -43.17
N ASP A 794 -7.15 -14.01 -43.29
CA ASP A 794 -7.62 -13.39 -44.53
C ASP A 794 -7.25 -11.88 -44.66
N ILE A 795 -7.13 -11.15 -43.55
CA ILE A 795 -6.97 -9.68 -43.53
C ILE A 795 -5.68 -9.24 -42.82
N GLY A 796 -5.40 -9.83 -41.65
CA GLY A 796 -4.29 -9.42 -40.79
C GLY A 796 -4.59 -8.22 -39.87
N ASP A 797 -3.55 -7.71 -39.21
CA ASP A 797 -3.62 -6.73 -38.11
C ASP A 797 -3.28 -5.29 -38.53
N SER A 798 -2.93 -5.03 -39.79
CA SER A 798 -2.49 -3.71 -40.28
C SER A 798 -3.56 -2.62 -40.20
N ILE A 799 -4.84 -3.00 -40.21
CA ILE A 799 -5.99 -2.09 -40.15
C ILE A 799 -6.59 -1.94 -38.75
N PHE A 800 -5.91 -2.42 -37.70
CA PHE A 800 -6.41 -2.33 -36.32
C PHE A 800 -6.61 -0.89 -35.83
N THR A 801 -5.91 0.08 -36.41
CA THR A 801 -6.09 1.51 -36.11
C THR A 801 -7.16 2.19 -36.95
N ASP A 802 -7.72 1.52 -37.97
CA ASP A 802 -8.76 2.12 -38.80
C ASP A 802 -10.09 2.24 -38.02
N PRO A 803 -10.82 3.36 -38.14
CA PRO A 803 -12.13 3.52 -37.53
C PRO A 803 -13.15 2.59 -38.19
N ILE A 804 -14.09 2.05 -37.40
CA ILE A 804 -15.12 1.11 -37.88
C ILE A 804 -16.01 1.73 -38.97
N THR A 805 -16.20 3.05 -38.94
CA THR A 805 -17.00 3.80 -39.92
C THR A 805 -16.45 3.69 -41.35
N LYS A 806 -15.14 3.47 -41.50
CA LYS A 806 -14.49 3.17 -42.80
C LYS A 806 -15.06 1.93 -43.49
N TYR A 807 -15.51 0.96 -42.71
CA TYR A 807 -16.03 -0.34 -43.19
C TYR A 807 -17.54 -0.48 -43.02
N ILE A 808 -18.15 0.32 -42.16
CA ILE A 808 -19.60 0.36 -41.93
C ILE A 808 -20.03 1.83 -41.94
N SER A 809 -20.11 2.44 -43.13
CA SER A 809 -20.33 3.88 -43.32
C SER A 809 -21.60 4.41 -42.64
N LYS A 810 -22.61 3.56 -42.47
CA LYS A 810 -23.87 3.91 -41.78
C LYS A 810 -23.66 4.33 -40.32
N LEU A 811 -22.54 3.99 -39.70
CA LEU A 811 -22.21 4.44 -38.34
C LEU A 811 -21.83 5.93 -38.29
N ASP A 812 -21.38 6.52 -39.40
CA ASP A 812 -21.22 7.99 -39.54
C ASP A 812 -22.55 8.67 -39.89
N ASP A 813 -23.38 8.05 -40.74
CA ASP A 813 -24.67 8.63 -41.19
C ASP A 813 -25.75 8.67 -40.09
N ALA A 814 -25.61 7.86 -39.05
CA ALA A 814 -26.68 7.63 -38.08
C ALA A 814 -26.74 8.70 -36.98
N SER A 815 -27.37 9.80 -37.35
CA SER A 815 -27.71 10.95 -36.50
C SER A 815 -28.81 10.65 -35.47
N TYR A 816 -28.61 9.66 -34.60
CA TYR A 816 -29.40 9.53 -33.37
C TYR A 816 -28.94 10.60 -32.38
N SER A 817 -29.52 11.80 -32.49
CA SER A 817 -29.20 12.91 -31.59
C SER A 817 -29.90 12.71 -30.25
N TYR A 818 -29.21 12.13 -29.28
CA TYR A 818 -29.58 12.29 -27.89
C TYR A 818 -29.53 13.77 -27.51
N GLU A 819 -30.51 14.24 -26.73
CA GLU A 819 -30.43 15.57 -26.11
C GLU A 819 -29.21 15.70 -25.18
N ASN A 820 -28.76 14.58 -24.62
CA ASN A 820 -27.55 14.47 -23.83
C ASN A 820 -26.41 13.81 -24.64
N PRO A 821 -25.35 14.56 -25.02
CA PRO A 821 -24.21 14.03 -25.77
C PRO A 821 -23.46 12.88 -25.07
N LEU A 822 -23.60 12.70 -23.75
CA LEU A 822 -22.99 11.59 -23.01
C LEU A 822 -23.53 10.21 -23.42
N LEU A 823 -24.73 10.17 -24.00
CA LEU A 823 -25.35 8.92 -24.48
C LEU A 823 -24.95 8.57 -25.92
N GLN A 824 -24.21 9.45 -26.62
CA GLN A 824 -23.87 9.25 -28.02
C GLN A 824 -22.50 8.57 -28.18
N THR A 825 -22.50 7.36 -28.75
CA THR A 825 -21.26 6.66 -29.13
C THR A 825 -20.55 7.41 -30.26
N LYS A 826 -19.28 7.77 -30.05
CA LYS A 826 -18.44 8.41 -31.06
C LYS A 826 -17.81 7.39 -32.00
N TRP A 827 -18.55 6.97 -33.03
CA TRP A 827 -18.12 5.90 -33.94
C TRP A 827 -16.78 6.15 -34.66
N GLY A 828 -16.40 7.41 -34.91
CA GLY A 828 -15.08 7.76 -35.45
C GLY A 828 -13.89 7.50 -34.50
N GLU A 829 -14.11 7.34 -33.19
CA GLU A 829 -13.10 6.96 -32.20
C GLU A 829 -13.05 5.42 -31.94
N VAL A 830 -14.03 4.67 -32.47
CA VAL A 830 -14.11 3.21 -32.36
C VAL A 830 -13.34 2.57 -33.53
N THR A 831 -12.27 1.85 -33.24
CA THR A 831 -11.41 1.19 -34.24
C THR A 831 -11.63 -0.32 -34.28
N ILE A 832 -11.22 -0.97 -35.39
CA ILE A 832 -11.16 -2.45 -35.49
C ILE A 832 -10.43 -3.07 -34.29
N GLY A 833 -9.27 -2.51 -33.91
CA GLY A 833 -8.47 -2.98 -32.78
C GLY A 833 -9.19 -2.82 -31.45
N SER A 834 -9.90 -1.71 -31.23
CA SER A 834 -10.67 -1.46 -30.00
C SER A 834 -11.83 -2.45 -29.82
N LEU A 835 -12.47 -2.86 -30.93
CA LEU A 835 -13.52 -3.89 -30.94
C LEU A 835 -12.91 -5.27 -30.65
N ALA A 836 -11.82 -5.62 -31.34
CA ALA A 836 -11.14 -6.91 -31.16
C ALA A 836 -10.62 -7.10 -29.73
N SER A 837 -10.14 -6.02 -29.11
CA SER A 837 -9.56 -6.00 -27.75
C SER A 837 -10.50 -5.62 -26.61
N GLN A 838 -11.81 -5.53 -26.88
CA GLN A 838 -12.83 -5.25 -25.85
C GLN A 838 -12.60 -3.93 -25.11
N ILE A 839 -12.01 -2.92 -25.77
CA ILE A 839 -11.72 -1.59 -25.20
C ILE A 839 -12.36 -0.43 -26.01
N SER A 840 -13.28 -0.76 -26.93
CA SER A 840 -14.08 0.21 -27.68
C SER A 840 -15.06 1.03 -26.83
N GLY A 841 -15.32 0.60 -25.59
CA GLY A 841 -16.22 1.26 -24.64
C GLY A 841 -17.71 1.12 -24.96
N ILE A 842 -18.08 0.37 -26.01
CA ILE A 842 -19.48 0.13 -26.36
C ILE A 842 -20.15 -0.89 -25.43
N GLY A 843 -21.49 -0.96 -25.50
CA GLY A 843 -22.32 -1.87 -24.71
C GLY A 843 -21.92 -3.35 -24.81
N ARG A 844 -22.39 -4.13 -23.83
CA ARG A 844 -22.12 -5.57 -23.75
C ARG A 844 -22.88 -6.34 -24.84
N ASP A 845 -24.19 -6.14 -24.87
CA ASP A 845 -25.19 -6.88 -25.64
C ASP A 845 -26.24 -5.88 -26.17
N VAL A 846 -26.86 -6.17 -27.32
CA VAL A 846 -28.06 -5.46 -27.81
C VAL A 846 -29.25 -6.41 -27.68
N SER A 847 -30.38 -5.93 -27.17
CA SER A 847 -31.66 -6.66 -26.94
C SER A 847 -31.62 -7.89 -26.03
N ILE A 848 -30.45 -8.44 -25.70
CA ILE A 848 -30.30 -9.64 -24.85
C ILE A 848 -30.13 -9.22 -23.39
N GLY A 849 -31.00 -9.73 -22.52
CA GLY A 849 -31.03 -9.33 -21.12
C GLY A 849 -31.61 -7.93 -20.90
N ASP A 850 -32.32 -7.38 -21.90
CA ASP A 850 -33.23 -6.26 -21.66
C ASP A 850 -34.45 -6.80 -20.90
N ILE A 851 -34.52 -6.46 -19.62
CA ILE A 851 -35.55 -6.92 -18.69
C ILE A 851 -36.94 -6.46 -19.16
N ALA A 852 -37.04 -5.34 -19.88
CA ALA A 852 -38.31 -4.84 -20.44
C ALA A 852 -38.92 -5.75 -21.53
N LEU A 853 -38.16 -6.75 -22.01
CA LEU A 853 -38.62 -7.78 -22.95
C LEU A 853 -38.95 -9.12 -22.25
N GLU A 854 -38.74 -9.26 -20.94
CA GLU A 854 -39.16 -10.43 -20.17
C GLU A 854 -40.66 -10.33 -19.81
N GLU A 855 -41.37 -11.46 -19.72
CA GLU A 855 -42.85 -11.53 -19.77
C GLU A 855 -43.60 -10.89 -18.57
N SER A 856 -42.90 -10.25 -17.62
CA SER A 856 -43.45 -9.76 -16.36
C SER A 856 -43.12 -8.30 -16.03
N MET A 857 -43.51 -7.35 -16.89
CA MET A 857 -43.46 -5.90 -16.61
C MET A 857 -44.03 -5.48 -15.24
N LEU A 858 -44.95 -6.29 -14.68
CA LEU A 858 -45.51 -6.06 -13.35
C LEU A 858 -44.47 -6.30 -12.23
N ASP A 859 -43.62 -7.31 -12.39
CA ASP A 859 -42.56 -7.67 -11.44
C ASP A 859 -41.37 -6.70 -11.54
N ASP A 860 -41.14 -6.08 -12.70
CA ASP A 860 -40.16 -5.00 -12.87
C ASP A 860 -40.56 -3.75 -12.08
N ILE A 861 -41.83 -3.35 -12.18
CA ILE A 861 -42.39 -2.24 -11.41
C ILE A 861 -42.34 -2.54 -9.90
N LEU A 862 -42.61 -3.79 -9.50
CA LEU A 862 -42.45 -4.23 -8.10
C LEU A 862 -40.98 -4.27 -7.64
N SER A 863 -40.04 -4.45 -8.57
CA SER A 863 -38.59 -4.39 -8.34
C SER A 863 -38.03 -2.96 -8.36
N GLY A 864 -38.87 -1.96 -8.67
CA GLY A 864 -38.52 -0.53 -8.62
C GLY A 864 -38.16 0.11 -9.96
N PHE A 865 -38.31 -0.61 -11.08
CA PHE A 865 -38.15 -0.01 -12.41
C PHE A 865 -39.35 0.88 -12.77
N PRO A 866 -39.16 1.98 -13.53
CA PRO A 866 -40.25 2.84 -13.95
C PRO A 866 -41.15 2.13 -15.00
N PRO A 867 -42.47 2.39 -15.02
CA PRO A 867 -43.35 1.85 -16.06
C PRO A 867 -42.98 2.43 -17.43
N LEU A 868 -42.66 1.55 -18.39
CA LEU A 868 -42.35 1.92 -19.76
C LEU A 868 -43.60 1.92 -20.65
N PRO A 869 -43.81 2.95 -21.50
CA PRO A 869 -44.80 2.90 -22.57
C PRO A 869 -44.49 1.80 -23.60
N ASN A 870 -45.50 1.04 -24.05
CA ASN A 870 -45.33 -0.07 -25.01
C ASN A 870 -44.70 0.35 -26.35
N ASP A 871 -44.78 1.63 -26.72
CA ASP A 871 -44.17 2.21 -27.93
C ASP A 871 -42.70 2.63 -27.74
N THR A 872 -42.19 2.60 -26.50
CA THR A 872 -40.76 2.81 -26.18
C THR A 872 -39.96 1.50 -26.03
N ILE A 873 -40.65 0.36 -25.93
CA ILE A 873 -40.03 -0.96 -25.84
C ILE A 873 -39.56 -1.37 -27.23
N ILE A 874 -38.25 -1.50 -27.42
CA ILE A 874 -37.64 -1.89 -28.70
C ILE A 874 -37.84 -3.39 -28.90
N ASN A 875 -38.94 -3.76 -29.55
CA ASN A 875 -39.40 -5.14 -29.69
C ASN A 875 -38.67 -5.90 -30.82
N CYS A 876 -37.34 -5.73 -30.88
CA CYS A 876 -36.44 -6.29 -31.89
C CYS A 876 -35.46 -7.24 -31.20
N SER A 877 -35.81 -8.52 -31.07
CA SER A 877 -34.86 -9.50 -30.56
C SER A 877 -33.79 -9.79 -31.63
N ALA A 878 -32.53 -9.43 -31.33
CA ALA A 878 -31.37 -9.84 -32.13
C ALA A 878 -31.19 -11.37 -32.19
N MET A 879 -31.97 -12.12 -31.41
CA MET A 879 -32.22 -13.55 -31.59
C MET A 879 -33.40 -13.72 -32.56
N GLY A 880 -33.13 -14.16 -33.80
CA GLY A 880 -34.15 -14.38 -34.82
C GLY A 880 -35.01 -15.61 -34.56
N HIS A 881 -35.88 -15.58 -33.56
CA HIS A 881 -36.76 -16.69 -33.22
C HIS A 881 -38.16 -16.23 -32.76
N ASN A 882 -39.19 -16.79 -33.40
CA ASN A 882 -40.46 -17.02 -32.72
C ASN A 882 -40.19 -17.76 -31.41
N PRO A 883 -40.76 -17.36 -30.26
CA PRO A 883 -40.55 -18.05 -29.00
C PRO A 883 -41.03 -19.51 -29.09
N PRO A 884 -40.43 -20.44 -28.31
CA PRO A 884 -40.96 -21.79 -28.20
C PRO A 884 -42.41 -21.70 -27.70
N ALA A 885 -43.33 -22.33 -28.44
CA ALA A 885 -44.76 -22.15 -28.23
C ALA A 885 -45.21 -22.62 -26.83
N GLN A 886 -45.46 -21.66 -25.93
CA GLN A 886 -46.34 -21.83 -24.78
C GLN A 886 -46.93 -20.49 -24.34
N ASP A 887 -48.15 -20.25 -24.84
CA ASP A 887 -49.24 -19.44 -24.27
C ASP A 887 -48.94 -18.06 -23.63
N HIS A 888 -49.57 -17.03 -24.22
CA HIS A 888 -49.91 -15.70 -23.64
C HIS A 888 -49.03 -14.47 -23.94
N VAL A 889 -48.90 -14.05 -25.22
CA VAL A 889 -49.47 -12.75 -25.69
C VAL A 889 -49.78 -12.84 -27.19
N SER A 890 -51.05 -12.72 -27.56
CA SER A 890 -51.47 -12.51 -28.95
C SER A 890 -51.76 -11.03 -29.19
N ASN A 891 -50.79 -10.28 -29.74
CA ASN A 891 -50.96 -9.10 -30.61
C ASN A 891 -49.63 -8.32 -30.81
N MET A 892 -48.79 -8.74 -31.75
CA MET A 892 -47.99 -7.83 -32.58
C MET A 892 -47.62 -8.54 -33.91
N LEU A 893 -47.47 -7.74 -34.97
CA LEU A 893 -47.61 -8.07 -36.40
C LEU A 893 -46.98 -9.40 -36.92
N PRO A 894 -47.71 -10.21 -37.72
CA PRO A 894 -47.16 -11.40 -38.35
C PRO A 894 -46.55 -11.12 -39.74
N THR A 895 -45.24 -11.27 -39.89
CA THR A 895 -44.64 -11.55 -41.20
C THR A 895 -44.73 -13.05 -41.48
N ASN A 896 -45.75 -13.46 -42.25
CA ASN A 896 -46.01 -14.86 -42.62
C ASN A 896 -45.00 -15.43 -43.66
N ASP A 897 -43.72 -15.05 -43.58
CA ASP A 897 -42.64 -15.56 -44.42
C ASP A 897 -41.57 -16.25 -43.56
N PRO A 898 -41.49 -17.59 -43.59
CA PRO A 898 -40.42 -18.36 -42.94
C PRO A 898 -39.01 -18.09 -43.48
N GLN A 899 -38.87 -17.27 -44.53
CA GLN A 899 -37.59 -16.79 -45.07
C GLN A 899 -37.37 -15.27 -44.90
N ALA A 900 -38.17 -14.59 -44.09
CA ALA A 900 -37.90 -13.21 -43.68
C ALA A 900 -36.61 -13.14 -42.85
N LYS A 901 -35.48 -12.98 -43.55
CA LYS A 901 -34.19 -12.68 -42.93
C LYS A 901 -34.27 -11.32 -42.26
N PHE A 902 -33.91 -11.25 -40.99
CA PHE A 902 -33.74 -10.00 -40.26
C PHE A 902 -32.77 -9.09 -41.04
N GLU A 903 -33.21 -7.90 -41.45
CA GLU A 903 -32.38 -7.02 -42.27
C GLU A 903 -31.24 -6.44 -41.41
N PRO A 904 -29.96 -6.50 -41.84
CA PRO A 904 -28.83 -5.91 -41.13
C PRO A 904 -28.97 -4.41 -40.80
N ARG A 905 -29.99 -3.74 -41.35
CA ARG A 905 -30.30 -2.33 -41.13
C ARG A 905 -30.93 -2.05 -39.77
N GLU A 906 -31.72 -2.98 -39.24
CA GLU A 906 -32.50 -2.78 -38.01
C GLU A 906 -31.60 -2.92 -36.78
N LEU A 907 -30.84 -4.02 -36.69
CA LEU A 907 -29.86 -4.19 -35.61
C LEU A 907 -28.78 -3.09 -35.59
N LEU A 908 -28.33 -2.60 -36.75
CA LEU A 908 -27.39 -1.47 -36.79
C LEU A 908 -27.98 -0.22 -36.14
N ALA A 909 -29.28 0.06 -36.32
CA ALA A 909 -29.95 1.19 -35.67
C ALA A 909 -29.96 1.02 -34.14
N GLU A 910 -30.18 -0.18 -33.62
CA GLU A 910 -30.11 -0.49 -32.18
C GLU A 910 -28.69 -0.36 -31.62
N VAL A 911 -27.68 -0.86 -32.34
CA VAL A 911 -26.26 -0.70 -31.96
C VAL A 911 -25.89 0.79 -31.89
N ILE A 912 -26.39 1.60 -32.83
CA ILE A 912 -26.23 3.05 -32.84
C ILE A 912 -26.96 3.71 -31.66
N SER A 913 -28.16 3.24 -31.30
CA SER A 913 -28.94 3.74 -30.17
C SER A 913 -28.62 3.05 -28.83
N HIS A 914 -27.50 2.32 -28.75
CA HIS A 914 -26.98 1.83 -27.48
C HIS A 914 -25.93 2.84 -26.95
N PRO A 915 -26.14 3.43 -25.77
CA PRO A 915 -25.17 4.34 -25.17
C PRO A 915 -23.80 3.70 -24.93
N PRO A 916 -22.69 4.46 -24.99
CA PRO A 916 -21.37 3.97 -24.61
C PRO A 916 -21.29 3.76 -23.09
N VAL A 917 -20.54 2.75 -22.66
CA VAL A 917 -20.19 2.52 -21.25
C VAL A 917 -18.98 3.37 -20.87
N PHE A 918 -18.02 3.51 -21.78
CA PHE A 918 -16.84 4.36 -21.64
C PHE A 918 -16.47 5.02 -22.98
N PRO A 919 -15.65 6.08 -22.99
CA PRO A 919 -14.92 6.48 -24.19
C PRO A 919 -13.99 5.35 -24.67
N SER A 920 -13.82 5.23 -25.98
CA SER A 920 -12.88 4.28 -26.61
C SER A 920 -11.48 4.40 -26.00
N TYR A 921 -10.82 3.25 -25.79
CA TYR A 921 -9.51 3.10 -25.13
C TYR A 921 -9.42 3.50 -23.64
N THR A 922 -10.53 3.71 -22.93
CA THR A 922 -10.50 4.08 -21.49
C THR A 922 -10.34 2.89 -20.54
N SER A 923 -11.16 1.84 -20.72
CA SER A 923 -11.25 0.70 -19.81
C SER A 923 -11.81 -0.52 -20.55
N PRO A 924 -11.35 -1.76 -20.27
CA PRO A 924 -11.86 -2.94 -20.94
C PRO A 924 -13.30 -3.26 -20.50
N THR A 925 -14.20 -3.42 -21.47
CA THR A 925 -15.59 -3.83 -21.30
C THR A 925 -15.92 -4.97 -22.22
N TYR A 926 -16.28 -6.12 -21.65
CA TYR A 926 -16.68 -7.29 -22.43
C TYR A 926 -17.91 -6.96 -23.30
N SER A 927 -17.79 -7.16 -24.61
CA SER A 927 -18.81 -6.91 -25.61
C SER A 927 -18.96 -8.06 -26.60
N ASN A 928 -20.19 -8.53 -26.75
CA ASN A 928 -20.65 -9.36 -27.86
C ASN A 928 -20.94 -8.48 -29.09
N MET A 929 -21.50 -7.27 -28.90
CA MET A 929 -21.75 -6.29 -29.96
C MET A 929 -20.50 -5.99 -30.80
N ALA A 930 -19.34 -5.88 -30.15
CA ALA A 930 -18.07 -5.63 -30.82
C ALA A 930 -17.74 -6.70 -31.86
N TYR A 931 -18.11 -7.96 -31.60
CA TYR A 931 -17.85 -9.09 -32.48
C TYR A 931 -18.87 -9.20 -33.60
N ILE A 932 -20.10 -8.73 -33.41
CA ILE A 932 -21.08 -8.55 -34.49
C ILE A 932 -20.58 -7.50 -35.50
N LEU A 933 -20.09 -6.35 -35.00
CA LEU A 933 -19.52 -5.30 -35.85
C LEU A 933 -18.26 -5.77 -36.60
N LEU A 934 -17.40 -6.58 -35.96
CA LEU A 934 -16.28 -7.23 -36.65
C LEU A 934 -16.76 -8.21 -37.73
N GLY A 935 -17.82 -8.98 -37.49
CA GLY A 935 -18.41 -9.85 -38.51
C GLY A 935 -18.83 -9.09 -39.78
N PHE A 936 -19.52 -7.95 -39.60
CA PHE A 936 -19.90 -7.07 -40.71
C PHE A 936 -18.71 -6.40 -41.40
N ALA A 937 -17.72 -5.92 -40.64
CA ALA A 937 -16.52 -5.31 -41.21
C ALA A 937 -15.73 -6.34 -42.05
N TYR A 938 -15.60 -7.58 -41.56
CA TYR A 938 -14.97 -8.68 -42.28
C TYR A 938 -15.67 -8.97 -43.61
N GLU A 939 -17.01 -9.00 -43.63
CA GLU A 939 -17.78 -9.24 -44.86
C GLU A 939 -17.63 -8.09 -45.87
N ASN A 940 -17.66 -6.84 -45.42
CA ASN A 940 -17.45 -5.67 -46.28
C ASN A 940 -16.00 -5.56 -46.80
N ILE A 941 -15.01 -6.10 -46.09
CA ILE A 941 -13.60 -6.14 -46.52
C ILE A 941 -13.33 -7.27 -47.51
N THR A 942 -13.84 -8.48 -47.24
CA THR A 942 -13.45 -9.70 -47.96
C THR A 942 -14.45 -10.16 -49.03
N GLY A 943 -15.71 -9.72 -48.93
CA GLY A 943 -16.82 -10.27 -49.72
C GLY A 943 -17.26 -11.68 -49.29
N LYS A 944 -16.75 -12.20 -48.16
CA LYS A 944 -17.14 -13.49 -47.56
C LYS A 944 -17.77 -13.26 -46.18
N SER A 945 -18.71 -14.08 -45.76
CA SER A 945 -19.15 -14.07 -44.36
C SER A 945 -18.03 -14.55 -43.42
N ILE A 946 -18.00 -14.04 -42.19
CA ILE A 946 -17.03 -14.46 -41.17
C ILE A 946 -17.18 -15.95 -40.77
N ASN A 947 -18.38 -16.52 -40.94
CA ASN A 947 -18.60 -17.96 -40.79
C ASN A 947 -17.91 -18.76 -41.91
N GLN A 948 -17.85 -18.25 -43.14
CA GLN A 948 -17.08 -18.86 -44.23
C GLN A 948 -15.56 -18.75 -43.97
N GLY A 949 -15.05 -17.61 -43.48
CA GLY A 949 -13.63 -17.47 -43.12
C GLY A 949 -13.17 -18.49 -42.06
N GLN A 950 -14.03 -18.78 -41.08
CA GLN A 950 -13.76 -19.83 -40.09
C GLN A 950 -13.71 -21.23 -40.71
N LEU A 951 -14.62 -21.54 -41.64
CA LEU A 951 -14.61 -22.81 -42.37
C LEU A 951 -13.37 -22.95 -43.29
N ASP A 952 -12.97 -21.87 -43.95
CA ASP A 952 -11.81 -21.85 -44.85
C ASP A 952 -10.53 -22.28 -44.11
N PHE A 953 -10.22 -21.68 -42.94
CA PHE A 953 -9.03 -22.09 -42.17
C PHE A 953 -9.21 -23.47 -41.51
N ALA A 954 -10.41 -23.81 -41.02
CA ALA A 954 -10.67 -25.13 -40.42
C ALA A 954 -10.44 -26.25 -41.45
N GLN A 955 -10.88 -26.06 -42.70
CA GLN A 955 -10.63 -27.00 -43.80
C GLN A 955 -9.14 -27.12 -44.14
N ILE A 956 -8.40 -26.00 -44.17
CA ILE A 956 -6.94 -26.00 -44.40
C ILE A 956 -6.18 -26.78 -43.32
N LEU A 957 -6.68 -26.77 -42.08
CA LEU A 957 -6.06 -27.45 -40.94
C LEU A 957 -6.56 -28.88 -40.72
N GLY A 958 -7.67 -29.29 -41.34
CA GLY A 958 -8.31 -30.58 -41.12
C GLY A 958 -9.13 -30.66 -39.82
N MET A 959 -9.55 -29.50 -39.30
CA MET A 959 -10.39 -29.36 -38.09
C MET A 959 -11.85 -29.70 -38.40
N ASN A 960 -12.11 -30.99 -38.61
CA ASN A 960 -13.40 -31.49 -39.12
C ASN A 960 -14.55 -31.43 -38.08
N SER A 961 -14.23 -31.16 -36.81
CA SER A 961 -15.22 -31.04 -35.72
C SER A 961 -15.60 -29.58 -35.44
N THR A 962 -14.90 -28.62 -36.05
CA THR A 962 -15.04 -27.20 -35.78
C THR A 962 -15.95 -26.54 -36.81
N THR A 963 -17.12 -26.08 -36.37
CA THR A 963 -18.13 -25.46 -37.24
C THR A 963 -18.66 -24.17 -36.63
N PRO A 964 -18.98 -23.15 -37.45
CA PRO A 964 -19.58 -21.91 -36.95
C PRO A 964 -21.06 -22.08 -36.58
N THR A 965 -21.76 -23.01 -37.23
CA THR A 965 -23.18 -23.30 -37.06
C THR A 965 -23.39 -24.72 -36.49
N PRO A 966 -24.61 -25.05 -36.00
CA PRO A 966 -24.91 -26.37 -35.43
C PRO A 966 -24.58 -27.54 -36.38
N PRO A 967 -23.76 -28.51 -35.95
CA PRO A 967 -23.45 -29.70 -36.74
C PRO A 967 -24.64 -30.68 -36.76
N GLY A 968 -24.87 -31.33 -37.90
CA GLY A 968 -26.01 -32.22 -38.11
C GLY A 968 -25.99 -33.52 -37.31
N ASP A 969 -27.15 -34.19 -37.21
CA ASP A 969 -27.51 -35.29 -36.30
C ASP A 969 -26.52 -36.46 -36.16
N ASN A 970 -25.60 -36.66 -37.11
CA ASN A 970 -24.66 -37.78 -37.13
C ASN A 970 -23.30 -37.49 -36.46
N VAL A 971 -23.08 -36.27 -35.95
CA VAL A 971 -21.83 -35.85 -35.28
C VAL A 971 -21.55 -36.63 -33.98
N ASP A 972 -20.28 -36.79 -33.60
CA ASP A 972 -19.88 -37.21 -32.24
C ASP A 972 -19.99 -35.99 -31.32
N ALA A 973 -20.93 -36.00 -30.38
CA ALA A 973 -21.27 -34.86 -29.54
C ALA A 973 -21.81 -35.30 -28.18
N ILE A 974 -21.73 -34.39 -27.22
CA ILE A 974 -22.45 -34.47 -25.95
C ILE A 974 -23.59 -33.46 -25.96
N ILE A 975 -24.81 -33.92 -25.70
CA ILE A 975 -26.04 -33.11 -25.70
C ILE A 975 -26.74 -33.32 -24.34
N PRO A 976 -26.42 -32.53 -23.30
CA PRO A 976 -26.94 -32.74 -21.95
C PRO A 976 -28.47 -32.78 -21.92
N ARG A 977 -29.03 -33.89 -21.43
CA ARG A 977 -30.47 -34.17 -21.28
C ARG A 977 -31.25 -34.23 -22.61
N ASN A 978 -31.30 -33.14 -23.40
CA ASN A 978 -31.92 -33.07 -24.75
C ASN A 978 -31.55 -31.78 -25.50
N ASN A 979 -31.84 -31.71 -26.81
CA ASN A 979 -31.51 -30.56 -27.68
C ASN A 979 -31.99 -29.21 -27.16
N THR A 980 -33.23 -29.12 -26.67
CA THR A 980 -33.82 -27.86 -26.19
C THR A 980 -33.17 -27.41 -24.88
N TYR A 981 -33.02 -28.32 -23.93
CA TYR A 981 -32.39 -28.03 -22.63
C TYR A 981 -30.91 -27.65 -22.77
N ALA A 982 -30.19 -28.34 -23.66
CA ALA A 982 -28.79 -28.07 -23.98
C ALA A 982 -28.58 -26.78 -24.78
N GLN A 983 -29.62 -26.28 -25.46
CA GLN A 983 -29.53 -25.32 -26.56
C GLN A 983 -28.55 -25.81 -27.66
N TRP A 984 -28.64 -27.08 -28.06
CA TRP A 984 -27.72 -27.66 -29.05
C TRP A 984 -27.94 -27.09 -30.46
N ASN A 985 -29.17 -27.17 -30.97
CA ASN A 985 -29.54 -26.65 -32.30
C ASN A 985 -29.81 -25.13 -32.32
N TYR A 986 -29.44 -24.39 -31.28
CA TYR A 986 -29.64 -22.94 -31.24
C TYR A 986 -28.63 -22.24 -32.18
N ASP A 987 -29.15 -21.60 -33.21
CA ASP A 987 -28.41 -20.78 -34.17
C ASP A 987 -28.37 -19.33 -33.66
N GLY A 988 -27.17 -18.75 -33.51
CA GLY A 988 -27.00 -17.37 -33.06
C GLY A 988 -27.15 -16.35 -34.19
N GLY A 989 -27.17 -16.81 -35.45
CA GLY A 989 -27.28 -15.99 -36.64
C GLY A 989 -26.26 -14.84 -36.66
N ILE A 990 -26.76 -13.61 -36.59
CA ILE A 990 -25.95 -12.39 -36.57
C ILE A 990 -25.00 -12.30 -35.37
N GLN A 991 -25.30 -13.03 -34.28
CA GLN A 991 -24.49 -13.10 -33.07
C GLN A 991 -23.47 -14.23 -33.07
N ASP A 992 -23.48 -15.13 -34.06
CA ASP A 992 -22.51 -16.22 -34.17
C ASP A 992 -21.05 -15.76 -33.93
N PRO A 993 -20.58 -14.59 -34.42
CA PRO A 993 -19.21 -14.15 -34.19
C PRO A 993 -18.85 -13.93 -32.71
N ALA A 994 -19.84 -13.80 -31.82
CA ALA A 994 -19.64 -13.65 -30.39
C ALA A 994 -19.47 -15.00 -29.66
N GLY A 995 -19.87 -16.15 -30.25
CA GLY A 995 -19.69 -17.46 -29.62
C GLY A 995 -20.64 -18.59 -30.05
N GLY A 996 -21.15 -18.56 -31.28
CA GLY A 996 -22.05 -19.61 -31.81
C GLY A 996 -21.37 -20.96 -32.05
N GLN A 997 -20.04 -20.97 -32.16
CA GLN A 997 -19.21 -22.05 -32.71
C GLN A 997 -19.22 -23.35 -31.89
N PHE A 998 -18.90 -24.45 -32.56
CA PHE A 998 -18.76 -25.81 -32.04
C PHE A 998 -17.33 -26.31 -32.29
N THR A 999 -16.77 -27.16 -31.42
CA THR A 999 -15.43 -27.77 -31.61
C THR A 999 -15.22 -29.00 -30.73
N SER A 1000 -14.11 -29.72 -30.93
CA SER A 1000 -13.64 -30.86 -30.12
C SER A 1000 -12.26 -30.59 -29.51
N THR A 1001 -11.82 -31.38 -28.52
CA THR A 1001 -10.47 -31.18 -27.94
C THR A 1001 -9.35 -31.44 -28.95
N LYS A 1002 -9.52 -32.41 -29.86
CA LYS A 1002 -8.60 -32.71 -30.96
C LYS A 1002 -8.38 -31.53 -31.91
N ASP A 1003 -9.46 -30.84 -32.29
CA ASP A 1003 -9.38 -29.69 -33.17
C ASP A 1003 -8.70 -28.51 -32.46
N LEU A 1004 -8.97 -28.29 -31.17
CA LEU A 1004 -8.31 -27.27 -30.36
C LEU A 1004 -6.81 -27.56 -30.15
N ILE A 1005 -6.40 -28.82 -29.99
CA ILE A 1005 -4.98 -29.23 -29.99
C ILE A 1005 -4.33 -28.81 -31.31
N THR A 1006 -4.93 -29.23 -32.43
CA THR A 1006 -4.42 -28.93 -33.78
C THR A 1006 -4.28 -27.42 -33.99
N TRP A 1007 -5.31 -26.65 -33.63
CA TRP A 1007 -5.32 -25.20 -33.78
C TRP A 1007 -4.29 -24.50 -32.88
N GLY A 1008 -4.16 -24.91 -31.61
CA GLY A 1008 -3.16 -24.37 -30.70
C GLY A 1008 -1.73 -24.62 -31.15
N GLN A 1009 -1.45 -25.82 -31.67
CA GLN A 1009 -0.17 -26.15 -32.30
C GLN A 1009 0.10 -25.24 -33.52
N VAL A 1010 -0.92 -24.98 -34.34
CA VAL A 1010 -0.83 -24.13 -35.54
C VAL A 1010 -0.58 -22.65 -35.19
N ILE A 1011 -1.19 -22.14 -34.12
CA ILE A 1011 -0.91 -20.79 -33.59
C ILE A 1011 0.55 -20.69 -33.14
N LEU A 1012 0.98 -21.56 -32.22
CA LEU A 1012 2.33 -21.52 -31.66
C LEU A 1012 3.43 -21.79 -32.71
N THR A 1013 3.16 -22.61 -33.72
CA THR A 1013 4.07 -22.83 -34.86
C THR A 1013 4.00 -21.74 -35.94
N ASN A 1014 3.02 -20.83 -35.89
CA ASN A 1014 2.84 -19.74 -36.85
C ASN A 1014 2.61 -20.25 -38.29
N LYS A 1015 1.82 -21.31 -38.44
CA LYS A 1015 1.69 -22.04 -39.72
C LYS A 1015 0.83 -21.31 -40.77
N LEU A 1016 -0.20 -20.56 -40.37
CA LEU A 1016 -1.06 -19.78 -41.30
C LEU A 1016 -0.87 -18.26 -41.20
N ILE A 1017 -0.37 -17.74 -40.08
CA ILE A 1017 -0.14 -16.32 -39.85
C ILE A 1017 1.33 -16.07 -39.52
N SER A 1018 1.87 -14.91 -39.90
CA SER A 1018 3.31 -14.66 -39.75
C SER A 1018 3.76 -14.66 -38.28
N PRO A 1019 5.00 -15.08 -37.95
CA PRO A 1019 5.48 -15.10 -36.57
C PRO A 1019 5.44 -13.75 -35.84
N VAL A 1020 5.54 -12.64 -36.58
CA VAL A 1020 5.40 -11.29 -36.00
C VAL A 1020 3.94 -11.00 -35.64
N MET A 1021 3.00 -11.38 -36.50
CA MET A 1021 1.57 -11.19 -36.29
C MET A 1021 1.07 -12.00 -35.09
N THR A 1022 1.45 -13.28 -34.96
CA THR A 1022 1.13 -14.09 -33.77
C THR A 1022 1.62 -13.42 -32.49
N ARG A 1023 2.91 -13.00 -32.46
CA ARG A 1023 3.48 -12.34 -31.29
C ARG A 1023 2.76 -11.05 -30.92
N ARG A 1024 2.36 -10.22 -31.90
CA ARG A 1024 1.56 -9.01 -31.65
C ARG A 1024 0.16 -9.35 -31.15
N TRP A 1025 -0.54 -10.27 -31.81
CA TRP A 1025 -1.91 -10.67 -31.48
C TRP A 1025 -2.05 -11.21 -30.05
N MET A 1026 -1.05 -11.96 -29.58
CA MET A 1026 -1.08 -12.53 -28.24
C MET A 1026 -0.77 -11.52 -27.13
N LYS A 1027 -0.12 -10.36 -27.39
CA LYS A 1027 0.23 -9.42 -26.32
C LYS A 1027 -1.00 -8.77 -25.64
N PRO A 1028 -0.89 -8.42 -24.34
CA PRO A 1028 -1.91 -7.62 -23.67
C PRO A 1028 -2.05 -6.25 -24.35
N ILE A 1029 -3.29 -5.80 -24.48
CA ILE A 1029 -3.65 -4.45 -24.93
C ILE A 1029 -3.89 -3.53 -23.74
N THR A 1030 -4.49 -4.04 -22.66
CA THR A 1030 -4.65 -3.34 -21.38
C THR A 1030 -4.62 -4.31 -20.21
N PHE A 1031 -4.19 -3.83 -19.04
CA PHE A 1031 -4.39 -4.54 -17.77
C PHE A 1031 -5.81 -4.32 -17.23
N THR A 1032 -6.22 -5.16 -16.29
CA THR A 1032 -7.44 -4.96 -15.49
C THR A 1032 -7.08 -4.45 -14.08
N SER A 1033 -8.07 -4.26 -13.20
CA SER A 1033 -7.83 -3.97 -11.78
C SER A 1033 -7.34 -5.18 -10.96
N GLN A 1034 -7.34 -6.39 -11.54
CA GLN A 1034 -6.67 -7.57 -10.99
C GLN A 1034 -5.25 -7.62 -11.55
N TRP A 1035 -4.23 -7.62 -10.69
CA TRP A 1035 -2.83 -7.51 -11.12
C TRP A 1035 -2.37 -8.73 -11.94
N GLU A 1036 -3.00 -9.89 -11.70
CA GLU A 1036 -2.80 -11.13 -12.44
C GLU A 1036 -3.46 -11.15 -13.82
N ALA A 1037 -4.31 -10.18 -14.18
CA ALA A 1037 -5.19 -10.30 -15.35
C ALA A 1037 -5.10 -9.11 -16.32
N ALA A 1038 -4.92 -9.44 -17.60
CA ALA A 1038 -4.89 -8.50 -18.71
C ALA A 1038 -5.80 -8.97 -19.87
N VAL A 1039 -6.17 -8.02 -20.73
CA VAL A 1039 -7.03 -8.22 -21.90
C VAL A 1039 -6.21 -7.99 -23.17
N GLY A 1040 -6.10 -9.03 -23.99
CA GLY A 1040 -5.58 -8.99 -25.37
C GLY A 1040 -6.72 -8.85 -26.39
N ALA A 1041 -6.53 -9.36 -27.61
CA ALA A 1041 -7.52 -9.23 -28.69
C ALA A 1041 -8.14 -10.56 -29.17
N PRO A 1042 -9.06 -11.22 -28.43
CA PRO A 1042 -9.65 -10.89 -27.13
C PRO A 1042 -9.13 -11.81 -25.99
N TRP A 1043 -7.84 -12.15 -26.00
CA TRP A 1043 -7.22 -13.04 -25.03
C TRP A 1043 -7.51 -12.61 -23.58
N GLU A 1044 -7.92 -13.56 -22.74
CA GLU A 1044 -7.92 -13.45 -21.28
C GLU A 1044 -6.53 -13.91 -20.82
N ILE A 1045 -5.65 -12.95 -20.51
CA ILE A 1045 -4.25 -13.22 -20.21
C ILE A 1045 -4.09 -13.28 -18.69
N TYR A 1046 -3.69 -14.44 -18.18
CA TYR A 1046 -3.46 -14.67 -16.76
C TYR A 1046 -1.97 -14.80 -16.48
N ARG A 1047 -1.46 -13.95 -15.60
CA ARG A 1047 -0.08 -13.88 -15.13
C ARG A 1047 0.04 -14.65 -13.82
N LEU A 1048 0.82 -15.73 -13.83
CA LEU A 1048 0.96 -16.63 -12.68
C LEU A 1048 2.41 -16.67 -12.19
N PRO A 1049 2.66 -16.58 -10.86
CA PRO A 1049 3.98 -16.80 -10.29
C PRO A 1049 4.33 -18.29 -10.30
N ILE A 1050 5.46 -18.63 -10.92
CA ILE A 1050 5.99 -20.01 -10.99
C ILE A 1050 7.30 -20.08 -10.18
N PRO A 1051 7.40 -20.96 -9.17
CA PRO A 1051 8.62 -21.12 -8.38
C PRO A 1051 9.79 -21.58 -9.25
N VAL A 1052 10.86 -20.77 -9.33
CA VAL A 1052 12.04 -21.08 -10.18
C VAL A 1052 13.37 -21.07 -9.45
N ASN A 1053 13.45 -20.40 -8.30
CA ASN A 1053 14.69 -20.23 -7.56
C ASN A 1053 14.63 -20.87 -6.18
N THR A 1054 15.33 -22.00 -5.99
CA THR A 1054 15.41 -22.68 -4.69
C THR A 1054 16.50 -22.13 -3.77
N ILE A 1055 17.29 -21.14 -4.21
CA ILE A 1055 18.38 -20.51 -3.43
C ILE A 1055 17.84 -19.33 -2.63
N VAL A 1056 17.08 -18.44 -3.29
CA VAL A 1056 16.49 -17.22 -2.69
C VAL A 1056 14.95 -17.25 -2.63
N ASN A 1057 14.33 -18.39 -2.96
CA ASN A 1057 12.88 -18.62 -2.88
C ASN A 1057 12.04 -17.64 -3.75
N THR A 1058 12.51 -17.34 -4.98
CA THR A 1058 11.80 -16.46 -5.93
C THR A 1058 10.93 -17.23 -6.93
N SER A 1059 9.85 -16.57 -7.38
CA SER A 1059 8.96 -16.99 -8.47
C SER A 1059 9.17 -16.09 -9.69
N ARG A 1060 9.13 -16.65 -10.92
CA ARG A 1060 9.04 -15.83 -12.14
C ARG A 1060 7.59 -15.60 -12.52
N LEU A 1061 7.32 -14.54 -13.28
CA LEU A 1061 6.01 -14.33 -13.89
C LEU A 1061 5.89 -15.13 -15.20
N LEU A 1062 4.78 -15.85 -15.36
CA LEU A 1062 4.42 -16.57 -16.57
C LEU A 1062 3.07 -16.07 -17.08
N ASP A 1063 3.05 -15.50 -18.29
CA ASP A 1063 1.81 -15.05 -18.94
C ASP A 1063 1.18 -16.19 -19.74
N SER A 1064 -0.08 -16.51 -19.41
CA SER A 1064 -0.87 -17.60 -19.99
C SER A 1064 -2.01 -17.00 -20.82
N TYR A 1065 -2.05 -17.33 -22.11
CA TYR A 1065 -2.93 -16.69 -23.08
C TYR A 1065 -4.18 -17.54 -23.28
N CYS A 1066 -5.25 -17.21 -22.57
CA CYS A 1066 -6.43 -18.07 -22.47
C CYS A 1066 -7.69 -17.45 -23.09
N LYS A 1067 -8.74 -18.26 -23.23
CA LYS A 1067 -10.12 -17.80 -23.38
C LYS A 1067 -11.08 -18.81 -22.76
N SER A 1068 -12.09 -18.30 -22.07
CA SER A 1068 -13.15 -19.09 -21.47
C SER A 1068 -14.54 -18.56 -21.86
N ARG A 1069 -15.59 -19.25 -21.36
CA ARG A 1069 -17.01 -18.84 -21.14
C ARG A 1069 -17.97 -19.96 -21.60
N ASP A 1070 -19.25 -19.62 -21.52
CA ASP A 1070 -20.38 -20.54 -21.50
C ASP A 1070 -21.35 -20.23 -22.64
N ILE A 1071 -22.11 -21.24 -23.05
CA ILE A 1071 -23.32 -21.08 -23.87
C ILE A 1071 -24.25 -22.27 -23.59
N GLY A 1072 -25.52 -22.00 -23.28
CA GLY A 1072 -26.48 -23.04 -22.87
C GLY A 1072 -25.96 -23.93 -21.75
N ARG A 1073 -25.81 -25.23 -22.03
CA ARG A 1073 -25.32 -26.25 -21.08
C ARG A 1073 -23.86 -26.65 -21.32
N TYR A 1074 -23.05 -25.72 -21.82
CA TYR A 1074 -21.62 -25.91 -22.10
C TYR A 1074 -20.78 -24.81 -21.46
N SER A 1075 -19.57 -25.17 -21.04
CA SER A 1075 -18.53 -24.23 -20.60
C SER A 1075 -17.18 -24.70 -21.12
N THR A 1076 -16.36 -23.77 -21.62
CA THR A 1076 -15.05 -24.10 -22.19
C THR A 1076 -13.93 -23.24 -21.64
N PHE A 1077 -12.72 -23.79 -21.72
CA PHE A 1077 -11.46 -23.11 -21.48
C PHE A 1077 -10.40 -23.64 -22.45
N PHE A 1078 -9.73 -22.73 -23.13
CA PHE A 1078 -8.59 -22.99 -24.00
C PHE A 1078 -7.45 -22.04 -23.59
N CYS A 1079 -6.23 -22.53 -23.50
CA CYS A 1079 -5.09 -21.68 -23.16
C CYS A 1079 -3.78 -22.14 -23.79
N LEU A 1080 -2.94 -21.17 -24.16
CA LEU A 1080 -1.61 -21.37 -24.74
C LEU A 1080 -0.53 -20.76 -23.85
N ILE A 1081 0.61 -21.43 -23.75
CA ILE A 1081 1.76 -21.03 -22.94
C ILE A 1081 3.03 -21.08 -23.81
N PRO A 1082 3.33 -19.99 -24.55
CA PRO A 1082 4.46 -19.91 -25.48
C PRO A 1082 5.81 -20.24 -24.84
N ASP A 1083 6.07 -19.75 -23.62
CA ASP A 1083 7.29 -20.02 -22.84
C ASP A 1083 7.65 -21.50 -22.69
N TYR A 1084 6.66 -22.39 -22.78
CA TYR A 1084 6.83 -23.84 -22.67
C TYR A 1084 6.44 -24.60 -23.94
N ASN A 1085 5.94 -23.91 -24.97
CA ASN A 1085 5.34 -24.53 -26.16
C ASN A 1085 4.25 -25.56 -25.85
N ILE A 1086 3.41 -25.30 -24.83
CA ILE A 1086 2.27 -26.15 -24.45
C ILE A 1086 0.94 -25.42 -24.54
N GLY A 1087 -0.16 -26.18 -24.57
CA GLY A 1087 -1.51 -25.67 -24.39
C GLY A 1087 -2.41 -26.62 -23.60
N ILE A 1088 -3.51 -26.08 -23.06
CA ILE A 1088 -4.47 -26.78 -22.20
C ILE A 1088 -5.89 -26.53 -22.71
N THR A 1089 -6.71 -27.57 -22.75
CA THR A 1089 -8.14 -27.53 -23.10
C THR A 1089 -8.98 -28.12 -21.96
N VAL A 1090 -10.13 -27.52 -21.65
CA VAL A 1090 -11.17 -28.09 -20.78
C VAL A 1090 -12.52 -27.78 -21.40
N MET A 1091 -13.30 -28.83 -21.66
CA MET A 1091 -14.64 -28.75 -22.24
C MET A 1091 -15.60 -29.45 -21.28
N ALA A 1092 -16.56 -28.74 -20.73
CA ALA A 1092 -17.55 -29.27 -19.77
C ALA A 1092 -18.97 -29.10 -20.30
N ALA A 1093 -19.83 -30.10 -20.09
CA ALA A 1093 -21.25 -30.02 -20.41
C ALA A 1093 -22.10 -30.73 -19.36
N GLY A 1094 -23.22 -30.11 -18.97
CA GLY A 1094 -24.03 -30.56 -17.85
C GLY A 1094 -25.05 -29.54 -17.39
N ASP A 1095 -25.70 -29.79 -16.25
CA ASP A 1095 -26.77 -28.91 -15.77
C ASP A 1095 -26.24 -27.52 -15.33
N ASN A 1096 -25.04 -27.46 -14.74
CA ASN A 1096 -24.36 -26.21 -14.38
C ASN A 1096 -22.83 -26.33 -14.61
N PRO A 1097 -22.35 -26.22 -15.86
CA PRO A 1097 -20.97 -26.54 -16.25
C PRO A 1097 -19.95 -25.45 -15.92
N HIS A 1098 -20.38 -24.18 -15.79
CA HIS A 1098 -19.50 -23.02 -15.56
C HIS A 1098 -18.54 -23.21 -14.36
N PRO A 1099 -19.02 -23.49 -13.12
CA PRO A 1099 -18.13 -23.70 -11.97
C PRO A 1099 -17.29 -24.99 -12.07
N GLN A 1100 -17.57 -25.89 -13.02
CA GLN A 1100 -16.92 -27.21 -13.14
C GLN A 1100 -15.62 -27.16 -13.94
N VAL A 1101 -15.43 -26.12 -14.78
CA VAL A 1101 -14.17 -25.89 -15.50
C VAL A 1101 -13.04 -25.50 -14.53
N GLN A 1102 -13.35 -24.73 -13.49
CA GLN A 1102 -12.37 -24.26 -12.49
C GLN A 1102 -11.59 -25.39 -11.78
N PRO A 1103 -12.23 -26.43 -11.18
CA PRO A 1103 -11.51 -27.50 -10.49
C PRO A 1103 -10.61 -28.31 -11.44
N ILE A 1104 -11.03 -28.55 -12.68
CA ILE A 1104 -10.25 -29.28 -13.68
C ILE A 1104 -9.05 -28.44 -14.14
N ARG A 1105 -9.30 -27.19 -14.55
CA ARG A 1105 -8.28 -26.24 -15.02
C ARG A 1105 -7.19 -26.01 -13.97
N GLY A 1106 -7.58 -25.71 -12.73
CA GLY A 1106 -6.63 -25.40 -11.65
C GLY A 1106 -5.66 -26.55 -11.40
N THR A 1107 -6.17 -27.78 -11.33
CA THR A 1107 -5.35 -28.99 -11.16
C THR A 1107 -4.38 -29.21 -12.32
N LEU A 1108 -4.79 -28.96 -13.57
CA LEU A 1108 -3.91 -29.18 -14.72
C LEU A 1108 -2.85 -28.09 -14.89
N VAL A 1109 -3.21 -26.83 -14.67
CA VAL A 1109 -2.26 -25.70 -14.71
C VAL A 1109 -1.13 -25.92 -13.70
N ASP A 1110 -1.48 -26.18 -12.44
CA ASP A 1110 -0.55 -26.41 -11.33
C ASP A 1110 0.42 -27.58 -11.61
N ILE A 1111 -0.11 -28.72 -12.07
CA ILE A 1111 0.73 -29.90 -12.36
C ILE A 1111 1.62 -29.69 -13.59
N PHE A 1112 1.07 -29.22 -14.71
CA PHE A 1112 1.81 -29.18 -15.97
C PHE A 1112 2.74 -27.99 -16.12
N TYR A 1113 2.49 -26.85 -15.47
CA TYR A 1113 3.41 -25.71 -15.53
C TYR A 1113 4.70 -26.01 -14.74
N ASN A 1114 4.56 -26.56 -13.54
CA ASN A 1114 5.70 -27.02 -12.74
C ASN A 1114 6.49 -28.13 -13.46
N ALA A 1115 5.81 -29.05 -14.15
CA ALA A 1115 6.47 -30.09 -14.94
C ALA A 1115 7.22 -29.54 -16.17
N ALA A 1116 6.65 -28.55 -16.85
CA ALA A 1116 7.27 -27.91 -18.01
C ALA A 1116 8.55 -27.13 -17.64
N GLU A 1117 8.50 -26.39 -16.52
CA GLU A 1117 9.65 -25.70 -15.94
C GLU A 1117 10.75 -26.70 -15.55
N ALA A 1118 10.39 -27.77 -14.82
CA ALA A 1118 11.33 -28.82 -14.43
C ALA A 1118 11.97 -29.56 -15.63
N ALA A 1119 11.18 -29.90 -16.66
CA ALA A 1119 11.68 -30.54 -17.87
C ALA A 1119 12.64 -29.63 -18.65
N SER A 1120 12.28 -28.35 -18.82
CA SER A 1120 13.11 -27.36 -19.53
C SER A 1120 14.41 -27.06 -18.76
N LYS A 1121 14.36 -26.96 -17.44
CA LYS A 1121 15.53 -26.82 -16.56
C LYS A 1121 16.45 -28.05 -16.61
N HIS A 1122 15.89 -29.26 -16.62
CA HIS A 1122 16.68 -30.49 -16.76
C HIS A 1122 17.34 -30.60 -18.14
N GLN A 1123 16.63 -30.24 -19.21
CA GLN A 1123 17.19 -30.13 -20.56
C GLN A 1123 18.35 -29.13 -20.59
N ALA A 1124 18.15 -27.91 -20.07
CA ALA A 1124 19.19 -26.88 -20.03
C ALA A 1124 20.42 -27.33 -19.23
N LYS A 1125 20.22 -28.00 -18.09
CA LYS A 1125 21.32 -28.53 -17.26
C LYS A 1125 22.21 -29.49 -18.05
N ASN A 1126 21.62 -30.42 -18.79
CA ASN A 1126 22.38 -31.34 -19.65
C ASN A 1126 23.04 -30.57 -20.81
N ALA A 1127 22.27 -29.72 -21.50
CA ALA A 1127 22.70 -29.02 -22.71
C ALA A 1127 23.85 -28.03 -22.47
N PHE A 1128 23.88 -27.31 -21.35
CA PHE A 1128 24.80 -26.19 -21.12
C PHE A 1128 25.96 -26.47 -20.17
N THR A 1129 25.84 -27.39 -19.21
CA THR A 1129 26.86 -27.54 -18.16
C THR A 1129 28.22 -27.93 -18.75
N GLY A 1130 29.27 -27.20 -18.39
CA GLY A 1130 30.65 -27.43 -18.83
C GLY A 1130 31.45 -26.16 -19.11
N THR A 1131 32.70 -26.32 -19.52
CA THR A 1131 33.58 -25.22 -19.96
C THR A 1131 33.76 -25.24 -21.47
N PHE A 1132 33.56 -24.09 -22.11
CA PHE A 1132 33.81 -23.86 -23.52
C PHE A 1132 35.09 -23.05 -23.67
N LYS A 1133 35.96 -23.42 -24.62
CA LYS A 1133 37.29 -22.81 -24.81
C LYS A 1133 37.47 -22.36 -26.25
N SER A 1134 38.15 -21.23 -26.45
CA SER A 1134 38.58 -20.80 -27.79
C SER A 1134 39.82 -21.57 -28.22
N THR A 1135 39.94 -21.84 -29.53
CA THR A 1135 41.13 -22.50 -30.10
C THR A 1135 42.27 -21.52 -30.37
N ASN A 1136 41.97 -20.22 -30.48
CA ASN A 1136 42.88 -19.20 -31.03
C ASN A 1136 43.29 -18.12 -30.04
N LEU A 1137 42.60 -18.02 -28.90
CA LEU A 1137 42.82 -17.03 -27.84
C LEU A 1137 42.76 -17.72 -26.47
N ASN A 1138 43.41 -17.13 -25.46
CA ASN A 1138 43.28 -17.58 -24.07
C ASN A 1138 41.93 -17.13 -23.49
N SER A 1139 40.83 -17.68 -24.02
CA SER A 1139 39.47 -17.32 -23.65
C SER A 1139 38.63 -18.57 -23.40
N SER A 1140 37.83 -18.55 -22.34
CA SER A 1140 36.96 -19.65 -21.96
C SER A 1140 35.78 -19.17 -21.12
N ILE A 1141 34.64 -19.82 -21.26
CA ILE A 1141 33.46 -19.58 -20.40
C ILE A 1141 33.01 -20.90 -19.76
N THR A 1142 32.70 -20.86 -18.46
CA THR A 1142 32.18 -22.02 -17.71
C THR A 1142 30.73 -21.76 -17.34
N LEU A 1143 29.84 -22.62 -17.82
CA LEU A 1143 28.40 -22.53 -17.63
C LEU A 1143 27.89 -23.67 -16.73
N ALA A 1144 26.82 -23.39 -16.00
CA ALA A 1144 26.07 -24.36 -15.22
C ALA A 1144 24.58 -24.01 -15.19
N VAL A 1145 23.76 -24.94 -14.70
CA VAL A 1145 22.37 -24.65 -14.28
C VAL A 1145 22.27 -25.02 -12.81
N ASP A 1146 21.97 -24.02 -11.97
CA ASP A 1146 21.89 -24.17 -10.52
C ASP A 1146 20.45 -24.03 -10.00
N GLY A 1147 20.28 -23.64 -8.73
CA GLY A 1147 18.96 -23.51 -8.13
C GLY A 1147 18.12 -22.36 -8.68
N GLY A 1148 18.73 -21.33 -9.28
CA GLY A 1148 18.06 -20.15 -9.84
C GLY A 1148 17.53 -20.30 -11.27
N PRO A 1149 16.94 -19.25 -11.86
CA PRO A 1149 16.49 -19.21 -13.25
C PRO A 1149 17.67 -19.09 -14.25
N GLY A 1150 17.44 -19.34 -15.54
CA GLY A 1150 18.46 -19.15 -16.57
C GLY A 1150 19.72 -20.03 -16.44
N ILE A 1151 20.71 -19.80 -17.32
CA ILE A 1151 22.00 -20.53 -17.33
C ILE A 1151 23.09 -19.64 -16.72
N VAL A 1152 23.60 -20.00 -15.55
CA VAL A 1152 24.58 -19.19 -14.81
C VAL A 1152 26.00 -19.31 -15.39
N ILE A 1153 26.67 -18.17 -15.51
CA ILE A 1153 28.07 -18.05 -15.91
C ILE A 1153 28.93 -18.09 -14.64
N LYS A 1154 29.63 -19.21 -14.40
CA LYS A 1154 30.49 -19.36 -13.21
C LYS A 1154 31.89 -18.76 -13.38
N GLN A 1155 32.34 -18.57 -14.62
CA GLN A 1155 33.59 -17.88 -14.95
C GLN A 1155 33.60 -17.50 -16.44
N TRP A 1156 34.17 -16.34 -16.79
CA TRP A 1156 34.34 -15.92 -18.17
C TRP A 1156 35.70 -15.26 -18.40
N ILE A 1157 36.68 -16.04 -18.85
CA ILE A 1157 38.00 -15.54 -19.25
C ILE A 1157 37.95 -15.04 -20.69
N SER A 1158 38.42 -13.82 -20.91
CA SER A 1158 38.68 -13.22 -22.22
C SER A 1158 40.15 -12.81 -22.32
N ASN A 1159 40.88 -13.44 -23.24
CA ASN A 1159 42.31 -13.19 -23.49
C ASN A 1159 43.18 -13.13 -22.22
N GLY A 1160 42.99 -14.06 -21.29
CA GLY A 1160 43.70 -14.18 -20.02
C GLY A 1160 43.18 -13.30 -18.87
N THR A 1161 42.12 -12.51 -19.08
CA THR A 1161 41.50 -11.67 -18.04
C THR A 1161 40.10 -12.19 -17.71
N ASP A 1162 39.71 -12.22 -16.43
CA ASP A 1162 38.33 -12.56 -16.04
C ASP A 1162 37.39 -11.36 -16.32
N PHE A 1163 36.54 -11.49 -17.33
CA PHE A 1163 35.74 -10.42 -17.88
C PHE A 1163 34.60 -9.98 -16.95
N LEU A 1164 34.13 -10.87 -16.07
CA LEU A 1164 33.14 -10.55 -15.03
C LEU A 1164 33.71 -9.58 -13.97
N THR A 1165 35.04 -9.55 -13.80
CA THR A 1165 35.72 -8.62 -12.87
C THR A 1165 36.02 -7.25 -13.48
N SER A 1166 35.61 -7.01 -14.74
CA SER A 1166 35.84 -5.73 -15.42
C SER A 1166 34.97 -4.61 -14.86
N GLN A 1167 35.35 -3.35 -15.07
CA GLN A 1167 34.59 -2.17 -14.63
C GLN A 1167 33.14 -2.13 -15.16
N LEU A 1168 32.85 -2.84 -16.26
CA LEU A 1168 31.49 -2.97 -16.80
C LEU A 1168 30.57 -3.78 -15.88
N TYR A 1169 31.11 -4.78 -15.17
CA TYR A 1169 30.34 -5.76 -14.41
C TYR A 1169 30.64 -5.79 -12.91
N ALA A 1170 31.58 -4.98 -12.43
CA ALA A 1170 32.04 -4.94 -11.04
C ALA A 1170 30.96 -4.56 -9.99
N ALA A 1171 29.75 -4.17 -10.41
CA ALA A 1171 28.61 -3.86 -9.54
C ALA A 1171 27.64 -5.03 -9.34
N TYR A 1172 27.82 -6.15 -10.05
CA TYR A 1172 26.91 -7.29 -10.10
C TYR A 1172 27.56 -8.57 -9.55
N ASP A 1173 26.75 -9.48 -9.01
CA ASP A 1173 27.21 -10.71 -8.35
C ASP A 1173 26.67 -12.00 -8.97
N ASP A 1174 25.61 -11.93 -9.79
CA ASP A 1174 25.07 -13.07 -10.53
C ASP A 1174 24.92 -12.75 -12.03
N PHE A 1175 25.21 -13.73 -12.89
CA PHE A 1175 25.31 -13.54 -14.34
C PHE A 1175 24.66 -14.71 -15.07
N ARG A 1176 23.53 -14.47 -15.74
CA ARG A 1176 22.66 -15.53 -16.27
C ARG A 1176 22.33 -15.30 -17.75
N LEU A 1177 22.44 -16.37 -18.54
CA LEU A 1177 22.02 -16.38 -19.95
C LEU A 1177 20.55 -16.80 -20.08
N TYR A 1178 19.82 -16.06 -20.90
CA TYR A 1178 18.40 -16.27 -21.21
C TYR A 1178 18.17 -16.28 -22.73
N PRO A 1179 17.24 -17.09 -23.26
CA PRO A 1179 16.99 -17.19 -24.69
C PRO A 1179 16.19 -15.98 -25.23
N THR A 1180 16.56 -15.48 -26.41
CA THR A 1180 15.87 -14.34 -27.07
C THR A 1180 14.86 -14.77 -28.14
N GLU A 1181 14.50 -16.06 -28.19
CA GLU A 1181 13.73 -16.74 -29.25
C GLU A 1181 14.32 -16.70 -30.69
N LEU A 1182 15.23 -15.78 -30.99
CA LEU A 1182 15.92 -15.66 -32.27
C LEU A 1182 16.75 -16.90 -32.56
N LYS A 1183 16.44 -17.59 -33.67
CA LYS A 1183 17.11 -18.83 -34.08
C LYS A 1183 17.34 -18.93 -35.59
N ILE A 1184 18.36 -19.69 -35.99
CA ILE A 1184 18.68 -20.01 -37.38
C ILE A 1184 19.31 -21.40 -37.49
N GLN A 1185 19.02 -22.12 -38.56
CA GLN A 1185 19.72 -23.37 -38.90
C GLN A 1185 21.07 -23.03 -39.55
N GLY A 1186 22.16 -23.54 -38.97
CA GLY A 1186 23.51 -23.39 -39.50
C GLY A 1186 23.82 -24.37 -40.64
N PHE A 1187 24.74 -23.98 -41.52
CA PHE A 1187 25.28 -24.83 -42.60
C PHE A 1187 26.13 -26.01 -42.08
N ASP A 1188 26.52 -25.98 -40.80
CA ASP A 1188 27.27 -27.01 -40.08
C ASP A 1188 26.37 -27.98 -39.30
N SER A 1189 25.09 -28.09 -39.70
CA SER A 1189 24.04 -28.90 -39.07
C SER A 1189 23.66 -28.50 -37.64
N LEU A 1190 24.27 -27.46 -37.05
CA LEU A 1190 23.88 -26.95 -35.74
C LEU A 1190 22.69 -25.99 -35.83
N THR A 1191 21.81 -26.03 -34.83
CA THR A 1191 20.78 -24.99 -34.65
C THR A 1191 21.35 -23.89 -33.76
N TYR A 1192 21.42 -22.65 -34.26
CA TYR A 1192 21.90 -21.52 -33.48
C TYR A 1192 20.75 -20.73 -32.89
N TYR A 1193 20.88 -20.36 -31.62
CA TYR A 1193 19.98 -19.48 -30.88
C TYR A 1193 20.76 -18.28 -30.35
N LYS A 1194 20.17 -17.08 -30.37
CA LYS A 1194 20.73 -15.91 -29.65
C LYS A 1194 20.24 -15.94 -28.20
N PHE A 1195 21.18 -15.73 -27.29
CA PHE A 1195 20.95 -15.53 -25.86
C PHE A 1195 21.40 -14.11 -25.49
N HIS A 1196 20.76 -13.52 -24.49
CA HIS A 1196 21.29 -12.34 -23.78
C HIS A 1196 21.79 -12.76 -22.41
N MET A 1197 22.66 -11.94 -21.82
CA MET A 1197 23.15 -12.08 -20.45
C MET A 1197 22.55 -10.99 -19.59
N GLU A 1198 21.87 -11.37 -18.52
CA GLU A 1198 21.51 -10.44 -17.45
C GLU A 1198 22.61 -10.48 -16.38
N ALA A 1199 23.07 -9.30 -15.97
CA ALA A 1199 23.96 -9.12 -14.83
C ALA A 1199 23.08 -8.62 -13.68
N LEU A 1200 22.83 -9.48 -12.70
CA LEU A 1200 21.93 -9.22 -11.58
C LEU A 1200 22.75 -8.80 -10.36
N ALA A 1201 22.23 -7.82 -9.62
CA ALA A 1201 22.72 -7.49 -8.29
C ALA A 1201 21.92 -8.25 -7.22
N GLN A 1202 22.53 -8.49 -6.06
CA GLN A 1202 21.93 -9.18 -4.91
C GLN A 1202 21.35 -10.57 -5.27
N ASN A 1203 21.96 -11.28 -6.22
CA ASN A 1203 21.47 -12.57 -6.72
C ASN A 1203 20.03 -12.54 -7.29
N GLY A 1204 19.62 -11.41 -7.88
CA GLY A 1204 18.31 -11.26 -8.52
C GLY A 1204 17.15 -10.92 -7.58
N ILE A 1205 17.43 -10.65 -6.31
CA ILE A 1205 16.43 -10.16 -5.35
C ILE A 1205 16.09 -8.69 -5.70
N PRO A 1206 14.81 -8.30 -5.79
CA PRO A 1206 14.43 -6.90 -6.00
C PRO A 1206 14.95 -5.96 -4.91
N TYR A 1207 15.36 -4.76 -5.31
CA TYR A 1207 15.66 -3.68 -4.36
C TYR A 1207 14.35 -3.26 -3.67
N GLY A 1208 14.20 -3.71 -2.41
CA GLY A 1208 13.03 -3.45 -1.60
C GLY A 1208 13.03 -2.06 -0.97
N GLY A 1209 11.86 -1.43 -0.92
CA GLY A 1209 11.63 -0.13 -0.26
C GLY A 1209 11.30 1.01 -1.23
N ASP A 1210 11.71 0.92 -2.50
CA ASP A 1210 11.34 1.86 -3.55
C ASP A 1210 10.95 1.11 -4.84
N PRO A 1211 9.68 1.17 -5.29
CA PRO A 1211 9.27 0.56 -6.56
C PRO A 1211 9.85 1.26 -7.79
N TRP A 1212 10.49 2.43 -7.63
CA TRP A 1212 11.11 3.22 -8.70
C TRP A 1212 12.64 3.10 -8.75
N ASP A 1213 13.25 2.20 -7.96
CA ASP A 1213 14.69 1.94 -8.06
C ASP A 1213 15.01 1.36 -9.45
N GLY A 1214 15.80 2.08 -10.26
CA GLY A 1214 16.18 1.66 -11.61
C GLY A 1214 17.00 0.36 -11.67
N SER A 1215 17.47 -0.15 -10.52
CA SER A 1215 18.02 -1.51 -10.39
C SER A 1215 16.95 -2.60 -10.56
N ASN A 1216 15.66 -2.27 -10.46
CA ASN A 1216 14.54 -3.15 -10.74
C ASN A 1216 14.12 -3.13 -12.25
N ASP A 1217 14.54 -2.11 -13.02
CA ASP A 1217 14.19 -1.90 -14.44
C ASP A 1217 15.13 -2.64 -15.43
N TYR A 1218 15.31 -3.96 -15.28
CA TYR A 1218 16.23 -4.74 -16.14
C TYR A 1218 15.91 -4.69 -17.64
N TRP A 1219 14.66 -4.42 -18.02
CA TRP A 1219 14.27 -4.28 -19.43
C TRP A 1219 14.95 -3.10 -20.13
N PHE A 1220 15.38 -2.09 -19.36
CA PHE A 1220 16.14 -0.94 -19.85
C PHE A 1220 17.66 -1.22 -19.98
N GLN A 1221 18.15 -2.30 -19.38
CA GLN A 1221 19.59 -2.62 -19.31
C GLN A 1221 20.08 -3.46 -20.51
N LEU A 1222 19.19 -4.13 -21.25
CA LEU A 1222 19.54 -4.90 -22.45
C LEU A 1222 20.17 -4.03 -23.56
N ASP A 1223 21.25 -4.51 -24.18
CA ASP A 1223 21.95 -3.83 -25.30
C ASP A 1223 22.38 -2.38 -24.96
N SER A 1224 22.42 -2.03 -23.65
CA SER A 1224 22.71 -0.69 -23.15
C SER A 1224 24.17 -0.26 -23.34
N THR A 1225 25.07 -1.24 -23.47
CA THR A 1225 26.50 -1.05 -23.72
C THR A 1225 26.89 -1.75 -25.02
N SER A 1226 27.72 -1.12 -25.86
CA SER A 1226 28.24 -1.76 -27.07
C SER A 1226 29.75 -1.60 -27.23
N TYR A 1227 30.40 -2.61 -27.82
CA TYR A 1227 31.83 -2.58 -28.17
C TYR A 1227 32.02 -2.78 -29.67
N ASN A 1228 32.15 -1.65 -30.38
CA ASN A 1228 32.07 -1.56 -31.84
C ASN A 1228 30.77 -2.23 -32.35
N VAL A 1229 29.64 -1.57 -32.05
CA VAL A 1229 28.24 -1.88 -32.42
C VAL A 1229 27.71 -3.28 -32.06
N LEU A 1230 28.38 -4.01 -31.17
CA LEU A 1230 27.93 -5.32 -30.67
C LEU A 1230 27.87 -5.29 -29.14
N SER A 1231 26.77 -5.77 -28.54
CA SER A 1231 26.62 -5.82 -27.08
C SER A 1231 27.52 -6.88 -26.44
N PRO A 1232 28.17 -6.58 -25.29
CA PRO A 1232 28.79 -7.55 -24.41
C PRO A 1232 27.84 -8.60 -23.82
N ASP A 1233 26.55 -8.30 -23.71
CA ASP A 1233 25.53 -9.26 -23.24
C ASP A 1233 25.11 -10.29 -24.29
N ALA A 1234 25.47 -10.09 -25.57
CA ALA A 1234 24.93 -10.87 -26.67
C ALA A 1234 25.76 -12.13 -26.94
N PHE A 1235 25.11 -13.29 -26.84
CA PHE A 1235 25.68 -14.60 -27.12
C PHE A 1235 24.95 -15.29 -28.26
N VAL A 1236 25.69 -16.07 -29.05
CA VAL A 1236 25.14 -17.01 -30.04
C VAL A 1236 25.58 -18.41 -29.66
N VAL A 1237 24.62 -19.31 -29.49
CA VAL A 1237 24.79 -20.64 -28.93
C VAL A 1237 24.33 -21.68 -29.95
N GLY A 1238 25.22 -22.59 -30.35
CA GLY A 1238 24.98 -23.62 -31.36
C GLY A 1238 24.77 -25.00 -30.73
N PHE A 1239 23.59 -25.57 -30.98
CA PHE A 1239 23.13 -26.86 -30.49
C PHE A 1239 23.21 -27.92 -31.60
N ASP A 1240 23.57 -29.15 -31.25
CA ASP A 1240 23.46 -30.30 -32.16
C ASP A 1240 22.04 -30.89 -32.20
N GLN A 1241 21.89 -32.02 -32.89
CA GLN A 1241 20.62 -32.73 -33.05
C GLN A 1241 20.11 -33.37 -31.76
N ASP A 1242 20.99 -33.63 -30.79
CA ASP A 1242 20.66 -34.18 -29.48
C ASP A 1242 20.32 -33.07 -28.46
N GLY A 1243 20.36 -31.80 -28.89
CA GLY A 1243 20.09 -30.63 -28.05
C GLY A 1243 21.25 -30.25 -27.14
N MET A 1244 22.46 -30.73 -27.39
CA MET A 1244 23.66 -30.39 -26.62
C MET A 1244 24.36 -29.16 -27.21
N VAL A 1245 24.78 -28.22 -26.35
CA VAL A 1245 25.54 -27.04 -26.80
C VAL A 1245 26.94 -27.49 -27.21
N GLN A 1246 27.30 -27.27 -28.47
CA GLN A 1246 28.61 -27.57 -29.04
C GLN A 1246 29.49 -26.34 -29.22
N LYS A 1247 28.85 -25.19 -29.53
CA LYS A 1247 29.54 -23.91 -29.78
C LYS A 1247 28.87 -22.77 -29.03
N LEU A 1248 29.67 -21.81 -28.58
CA LEU A 1248 29.20 -20.57 -27.99
C LEU A 1248 30.11 -19.42 -28.43
N ALA A 1249 29.52 -18.29 -28.82
CA ALA A 1249 30.25 -17.10 -29.26
C ALA A 1249 29.69 -15.83 -28.61
N SER A 1250 30.53 -15.11 -27.86
CA SER A 1250 30.23 -13.74 -27.44
C SER A 1250 30.41 -12.79 -28.62
N GLN A 1251 29.39 -11.99 -28.92
CA GLN A 1251 29.38 -11.14 -30.11
C GLN A 1251 30.36 -9.97 -29.98
N ALA A 1252 30.29 -9.17 -28.90
CA ALA A 1252 31.24 -8.08 -28.66
C ALA A 1252 32.71 -8.53 -28.63
N LEU A 1253 33.00 -9.62 -27.91
CA LEU A 1253 34.36 -10.11 -27.78
C LEU A 1253 34.84 -10.88 -29.02
N ARG A 1254 33.96 -11.11 -30.01
CA ARG A 1254 34.25 -11.77 -31.29
C ARG A 1254 34.97 -13.12 -31.11
N THR A 1255 34.68 -13.78 -29.99
CA THR A 1255 35.38 -14.98 -29.53
C THR A 1255 34.44 -16.17 -29.64
N ALA A 1256 34.71 -17.04 -30.59
CA ALA A 1256 34.08 -18.35 -30.68
C ALA A 1256 34.79 -19.36 -29.75
N MET A 1257 33.99 -20.18 -29.08
CA MET A 1257 34.42 -21.19 -28.12
C MET A 1257 33.68 -22.51 -28.41
N VAL A 1258 34.40 -23.62 -28.31
CA VAL A 1258 33.87 -24.98 -28.47
C VAL A 1258 33.82 -25.68 -27.12
N ARG A 1259 32.90 -26.64 -26.94
CA ARG A 1259 32.83 -27.46 -25.72
C ARG A 1259 34.18 -28.15 -25.48
N SER A 1260 34.76 -27.98 -24.28
CA SER A 1260 35.88 -28.81 -23.84
C SER A 1260 35.36 -30.22 -23.60
N THR A 1261 36.01 -31.21 -24.22
CA THR A 1261 35.99 -32.60 -23.75
C THR A 1261 36.56 -32.70 -22.34
#